data_AF-N4XSF9-F1
#
_entry.id   AF-N4XSF9-F1
#
_cell.length_a   1.000
_cell.length_b   1.000
_cell.length_c   1.000
_cell.angle_alpha   90.00
_cell.angle_beta   90.00
_cell.angle_gamma   90.00
#
_symmetry.space_group_name_H-M   'P 1'
#
loop_
_entity.id
_entity.type
_entity.pdbx_description
1 polymer ?
#
loop_
_entity_poly.entity_id
_entity_poly.type
_entity_poly.pdbx_seq_one_letter_code
_entity_poly.pdbx_strand_id
1 'polypeptide(L)'
;MHPALSTFADYVVKYRDALFLLAPPLYVVLTAVAALYTPTHHSLLVTAISWLIIWVPTVFWVGIYSNSSRPQRKAAWLAGALLALSAVCDRAACDKHGIWATKALLLFLTNFFADNELLAKRLALPTYTVPDDHAHVAEKKLPVDASGHIDQPGTLLVLTVCASCALGVYTIPTTFMLGLCSAIFAAVGLVTFRSIIVAAAPDEGEDNKRRLMAGTVDLRASISGVQKAQRLAALRDVAVAIAIVCGIASILMESSVSASNITWEPVYRDYKREWREVHNFRILQCFLWMLPVTAFLNLLTFIMLYLIGAGHLTLVTVFSLLGTKMFSAPSSSFMFFMVIFDSTALIYVSEKRFRETGETRRFRGLRIITFLATAVAVGGLLVGRYNASQAKPVGSDGFFVPSDVVSDPSLDPIPIDMSKGHPAAQLMDAAEADFQKLLNRQSKSLAEAVAEYRRRYGIPPPPHFDKWYEFATRNGVVMVDEYDMINEMLLPFWALKPATIRSRVANALGHEDSSLLAVAIRHGAVENYQNGEEWQQQATVGMMKQFVQYLPDMDLGFNLHDEPRVVVPNNLLSSMVAKARNEVLPRSAKNASPRNGFSAHPADLNDGTRFVESSTTKFNRFAHQQTWTHSRLSCPADSQAQTFEDDVADNRKVYAASDLGFVYNMTAFSDICNSPSLSSTYGFFERPNAFNIIHELTPVFSQSKISSFQDILYPSPWYWMGKVGYDETRDTTWENKTNSLYWRGSTTGGFSRNGGWRRQHRQHIVRRLNAPDTAQILEPVRGPSKAGDTINNYTIAEVDRRALKNLIDVQFSHIGQCDPGDCDAQQEFFKVTKRVDGQDAWYYKHLLDMDGNAFSGRFYSFLKSKSLTYKMALFREWHAEWLKPWVHYVPLSLRGDEHLDLVRWFSGTKVSDKDGDGKLDYSDADGGKVGGNGDSEGEKRARRIAKRSTEWHDKVLRNVDFEAWFFRLLLEYGRVVDDKREEIGFPGP
;
A
#
# COMPACT_ATOMS: atom_id res chain seq x y z
N MET A 1 38.36 53.16 -3.44
CA MET A 1 38.35 51.81 -4.05
C MET A 1 38.98 50.85 -3.05
N HIS A 2 38.22 49.88 -2.54
CA HIS A 2 38.62 49.06 -1.40
C HIS A 2 39.79 48.10 -1.76
N PRO A 3 40.84 47.98 -0.93
CA PRO A 3 41.95 47.04 -1.16
C PRO A 3 41.53 45.55 -1.15
N ALA A 4 40.34 45.21 -0.66
CA ALA A 4 39.80 43.85 -0.72
C ALA A 4 39.36 43.41 -2.13
N LEU A 5 38.88 44.35 -2.95
CA LEU A 5 38.39 44.09 -4.32
C LEU A 5 39.52 43.73 -5.28
N SER A 6 40.66 44.42 -5.17
CA SER A 6 41.86 44.09 -5.95
C SER A 6 42.40 42.73 -5.52
N THR A 7 42.46 42.45 -4.22
CA THR A 7 43.02 41.22 -3.69
C THR A 7 42.25 39.97 -4.14
N PHE A 8 40.92 39.90 -3.98
CA PHE A 8 40.15 38.71 -4.41
C PHE A 8 40.23 38.46 -5.92
N ALA A 9 40.13 39.52 -6.72
CA ALA A 9 40.18 39.41 -8.17
C ALA A 9 41.60 39.12 -8.69
N ASP A 10 42.63 39.64 -8.03
CA ASP A 10 44.02 39.28 -8.31
C ASP A 10 44.31 37.84 -7.89
N TYR A 11 43.70 37.30 -6.82
CA TYR A 11 43.76 35.88 -6.48
C TYR A 11 43.13 34.99 -7.58
N VAL A 12 41.92 35.31 -8.06
CA VAL A 12 41.27 34.50 -9.12
C VAL A 12 42.05 34.52 -10.43
N VAL A 13 42.69 35.65 -10.77
CA VAL A 13 43.52 35.77 -11.98
C VAL A 13 44.91 35.16 -11.79
N LYS A 14 45.56 35.38 -10.64
CA LYS A 14 46.90 34.84 -10.30
C LYS A 14 46.90 33.33 -10.13
N TYR A 15 45.81 32.76 -9.61
CA TYR A 15 45.63 31.32 -9.43
C TYR A 15 44.70 30.71 -10.49
N ARG A 16 44.48 31.39 -11.63
CA ARG A 16 43.57 30.92 -12.68
C ARG A 16 43.85 29.48 -13.11
N ASP A 17 45.12 29.12 -13.31
CA ASP A 17 45.52 27.77 -13.72
C ASP A 17 45.34 26.73 -12.59
N ALA A 18 45.61 27.11 -11.34
CA ALA A 18 45.37 26.26 -10.18
C ALA A 18 43.87 26.06 -9.91
N LEU A 19 43.07 27.11 -10.08
CA LEU A 19 41.61 27.09 -9.92
C LEU A 19 40.94 26.29 -11.04
N PHE A 20 41.47 26.37 -12.27
CA PHE A 20 41.04 25.54 -13.39
C PHE A 20 41.26 24.04 -13.13
N LEU A 21 42.34 23.68 -12.42
CA LEU A 21 42.64 22.28 -12.06
C LEU A 21 41.84 21.79 -10.83
N LEU A 22 41.66 22.63 -9.80
CA LEU A 22 41.10 22.24 -8.50
C LEU A 22 39.57 22.45 -8.39
N ALA A 23 39.00 23.43 -9.08
CA ALA A 23 37.57 23.73 -8.96
C ALA A 23 36.65 22.62 -9.50
N PRO A 24 36.93 21.96 -10.65
CA PRO A 24 36.07 20.89 -11.16
C PRO A 24 35.90 19.68 -10.21
N PRO A 25 36.96 19.04 -9.67
CA PRO A 25 36.79 17.89 -8.78
C PRO A 25 36.09 18.28 -7.47
N LEU A 26 36.39 19.46 -6.93
CA LEU A 26 35.73 19.95 -5.72
C LEU A 26 34.23 20.23 -5.96
N TYR A 27 33.88 20.77 -7.12
CA TYR A 27 32.49 20.97 -7.54
C TYR A 27 31.74 19.63 -7.65
N VAL A 28 32.35 18.60 -8.23
CA VAL A 28 31.74 17.26 -8.32
C VAL A 28 31.42 16.70 -6.95
N VAL A 29 32.35 16.78 -5.99
CA VAL A 29 32.16 16.26 -4.63
C VAL A 29 31.06 17.04 -3.91
N LEU A 30 31.09 18.37 -3.93
CA LEU A 30 30.11 19.18 -3.21
C LEU A 30 28.71 19.09 -3.82
N THR A 31 28.61 18.94 -5.15
CA THR A 31 27.33 18.69 -5.82
C THR A 31 26.76 17.34 -5.38
N ALA A 32 27.59 16.30 -5.24
CA ALA A 32 27.14 14.99 -4.75
C ALA A 32 26.71 15.04 -3.27
N VAL A 33 27.47 15.73 -2.41
CA VAL A 33 27.11 15.93 -1.00
C VAL A 33 25.79 16.71 -0.90
N ALA A 34 25.62 17.79 -1.65
CA ALA A 34 24.37 18.53 -1.69
C ALA A 34 23.21 17.68 -2.21
N ALA A 35 23.44 16.89 -3.27
CA ALA A 35 22.47 15.96 -3.79
C ALA A 35 22.13 14.84 -2.80
N LEU A 36 22.98 14.46 -1.83
CA LEU A 36 22.64 13.43 -0.85
C LEU A 36 22.00 14.00 0.41
N TYR A 37 22.58 15.05 0.97
CA TYR A 37 22.32 15.47 2.35
C TYR A 37 21.46 16.74 2.49
N THR A 38 21.15 17.46 1.41
CA THR A 38 20.20 18.59 1.50
C THR A 38 18.83 18.10 1.98
N PRO A 39 18.27 18.65 3.08
CA PRO A 39 16.96 18.29 3.59
C PRO A 39 15.89 18.66 2.55
N THR A 40 15.02 17.71 2.21
CA THR A 40 13.95 17.92 1.22
C THR A 40 12.93 18.96 1.68
N HIS A 41 12.65 19.04 2.98
CA HIS A 41 11.65 19.95 3.53
C HIS A 41 12.12 21.40 3.67
N HIS A 42 13.44 21.65 3.65
CA HIS A 42 14.05 22.97 3.90
C HIS A 42 15.07 23.38 2.81
N SER A 43 14.98 22.79 1.61
CA SER A 43 15.95 23.05 0.55
C SER A 43 15.88 24.48 0.02
N LEU A 44 14.71 25.12 0.00
CA LEU A 44 14.55 26.52 -0.40
C LEU A 44 15.14 27.46 0.64
N LEU A 45 14.94 27.18 1.94
CA LEU A 45 15.54 27.95 3.01
C LEU A 45 17.07 27.85 3.00
N VAL A 46 17.63 26.64 2.81
CA VAL A 46 19.08 26.44 2.62
C VAL A 46 19.59 27.21 1.40
N THR A 47 18.85 27.16 0.29
CA THR A 47 19.20 27.90 -0.94
C THR A 47 19.17 29.41 -0.71
N ALA A 48 18.14 29.95 -0.06
CA ALA A 48 18.01 31.37 0.23
C ALA A 48 19.17 31.87 1.11
N ILE A 49 19.45 31.19 2.22
CA ILE A 49 20.50 31.58 3.16
C ILE A 49 21.90 31.44 2.53
N SER A 50 22.16 30.36 1.77
CA SER A 50 23.46 30.17 1.11
C SER A 50 23.77 31.26 0.07
N TRP A 51 22.77 31.76 -0.67
CA TRP A 51 22.95 32.90 -1.56
C TRP A 51 23.07 34.24 -0.80
N LEU A 52 22.41 34.40 0.36
CA LEU A 52 22.62 35.56 1.24
C LEU A 52 24.06 35.61 1.79
N ILE A 53 24.64 34.46 2.14
CA ILE A 53 26.04 34.35 2.58
C ILE A 53 27.00 34.87 1.50
N ILE A 54 26.70 34.67 0.21
CA ILE A 54 27.48 35.22 -0.91
C ILE A 54 27.17 36.70 -1.12
N TRP A 55 25.89 37.09 -1.01
CA TRP A 55 25.44 38.45 -1.27
C TRP A 55 26.10 39.46 -0.32
N VAL A 56 26.15 39.17 0.99
CA VAL A 56 26.67 40.09 2.01
C VAL A 56 28.10 40.57 1.69
N PRO A 57 29.11 39.70 1.47
CA PRO A 57 30.44 40.13 1.04
C PRO A 57 30.46 40.91 -0.27
N THR A 58 29.65 40.51 -1.26
CA THR A 58 29.64 41.19 -2.57
C THR A 58 29.09 42.61 -2.50
N VAL A 59 28.16 42.89 -1.57
CA VAL A 59 27.69 44.24 -1.26
C VAL A 59 28.78 45.08 -0.63
N PHE A 60 29.55 44.53 0.32
CA PHE A 60 30.70 45.23 0.91
C PHE A 60 31.77 45.56 -0.11
N TRP A 61 31.95 44.71 -1.13
CA TRP A 61 32.92 44.92 -2.19
C TRP A 61 32.45 45.96 -3.21
N VAL A 62 31.27 45.80 -3.80
CA VAL A 62 30.82 46.62 -4.96
C VAL A 62 29.75 47.66 -4.62
N GLY A 63 29.33 47.75 -3.35
CA GLY A 63 28.24 48.60 -2.89
C GLY A 63 26.85 48.03 -3.21
N ILE A 64 25.80 48.65 -2.63
CA ILE A 64 24.39 48.28 -2.88
C ILE A 64 23.93 48.75 -4.27
N TYR A 65 24.42 49.90 -4.70
CA TYR A 65 24.15 50.48 -6.02
C TYR A 65 25.42 50.34 -6.87
N SER A 66 25.38 49.53 -7.93
CA SER A 66 26.49 49.47 -8.90
C SER A 66 26.20 50.37 -10.11
N ASN A 67 27.26 50.83 -10.77
CA ASN A 67 27.21 51.56 -12.05
C ASN A 67 26.92 50.62 -13.25
N SER A 68 26.32 49.45 -13.04
CA SER A 68 25.91 48.56 -14.15
C SER A 68 24.76 49.21 -14.93
N SER A 69 24.76 49.08 -16.25
CA SER A 69 23.67 49.59 -17.08
C SER A 69 22.33 48.95 -16.66
N ARG A 70 21.22 49.72 -16.73
CA ARG A 70 19.86 49.22 -16.47
C ARG A 70 19.54 47.87 -17.15
N PRO A 71 19.91 47.61 -18.42
CA PRO A 71 19.67 46.31 -19.05
C PRO A 71 20.49 45.17 -18.43
N GLN A 72 21.75 45.41 -18.06
CA GLN A 72 22.61 44.38 -17.45
C GLN A 72 22.09 43.95 -16.07
N ARG A 73 21.60 44.91 -15.28
CA ARG A 73 20.95 44.62 -13.99
C ARG A 73 19.65 43.83 -14.17
N LYS A 74 18.81 44.18 -15.15
CA LYS A 74 17.58 43.40 -15.46
C LYS A 74 17.91 41.96 -15.85
N ALA A 75 18.95 41.76 -16.66
CA ALA A 75 19.41 40.44 -17.05
C ALA A 75 19.89 39.63 -15.84
N ALA A 76 20.64 40.24 -14.91
CA ALA A 76 21.11 39.58 -13.69
C ALA A 76 19.95 39.16 -12.77
N TRP A 77 18.96 40.03 -12.61
CA TRP A 77 17.73 39.70 -11.88
C TRP A 77 16.93 38.58 -12.54
N LEU A 78 16.83 38.57 -13.87
CA LEU A 78 16.16 37.51 -14.63
C LEU A 78 16.89 36.17 -14.48
N ALA A 79 18.22 36.16 -14.60
CA ALA A 79 19.04 34.97 -14.40
C ALA A 79 18.84 34.40 -12.99
N GLY A 80 18.84 35.26 -11.96
CA GLY A 80 18.56 34.85 -10.58
C GLY A 80 17.13 34.34 -10.39
N ALA A 81 16.12 35.00 -10.95
CA ALA A 81 14.73 34.55 -10.86
C ALA A 81 14.51 33.17 -11.50
N LEU A 82 15.12 32.90 -12.65
CA LEU A 82 15.03 31.60 -13.33
C LEU A 82 15.73 30.50 -12.52
N LEU A 83 16.92 30.75 -11.98
CA LEU A 83 17.60 29.78 -11.11
C LEU A 83 16.80 29.51 -9.83
N ALA A 84 16.13 30.52 -9.27
CA ALA A 84 15.24 30.35 -8.13
C ALA A 84 13.98 29.54 -8.47
N LEU A 85 13.36 29.78 -9.63
CA LEU A 85 12.22 29.00 -10.10
C LEU A 85 12.59 27.53 -10.32
N SER A 86 13.81 27.24 -10.78
CA SER A 86 14.31 25.85 -10.83
C SER A 86 14.35 25.22 -9.43
N ALA A 87 14.87 25.92 -8.42
CA ALA A 87 14.87 25.43 -7.05
C ALA A 87 13.44 25.24 -6.48
N VAL A 88 12.50 26.11 -6.85
CA VAL A 88 11.08 25.99 -6.48
C VAL A 88 10.43 24.78 -7.15
N CYS A 89 10.68 24.55 -8.45
CA CYS A 89 10.19 23.36 -9.14
C CYS A 89 10.77 22.07 -8.54
N ASP A 90 12.06 22.07 -8.20
CA ASP A 90 12.72 20.95 -7.51
C ASP A 90 12.05 20.69 -6.14
N ARG A 91 11.75 21.76 -5.38
CA ARG A 91 11.08 21.62 -4.07
C ARG A 91 9.63 21.16 -4.21
N ALA A 92 8.90 21.68 -5.19
CA ALA A 92 7.49 21.37 -5.43
C ALA A 92 7.29 19.90 -5.83
N ALA A 93 8.23 19.34 -6.59
CA ALA A 93 8.16 17.95 -7.03
C ALA A 93 8.18 16.95 -5.88
N CYS A 94 8.75 17.27 -4.72
CA CYS A 94 8.84 16.36 -3.55
C CYS A 94 9.42 14.96 -3.85
N ASP A 95 10.09 14.78 -4.99
CA ASP A 95 10.68 13.53 -5.46
C ASP A 95 12.11 13.77 -5.96
N LYS A 96 13.06 13.52 -5.07
CA LYS A 96 14.49 13.77 -5.31
C LYS A 96 15.06 12.91 -6.45
N HIS A 97 14.59 11.67 -6.56
CA HIS A 97 15.07 10.73 -7.57
C HIS A 97 14.46 11.01 -8.94
N GLY A 98 13.19 11.39 -8.99
CA GLY A 98 12.52 11.81 -10.23
C GLY A 98 13.13 13.05 -10.86
N ILE A 99 13.50 14.06 -10.04
CA ILE A 99 14.19 15.27 -10.51
C ILE A 99 15.56 14.94 -11.12
N TRP A 100 16.30 13.96 -10.60
CA TRP A 100 17.61 13.63 -11.17
C TRP A 100 17.49 13.13 -12.62
N ALA A 101 16.43 12.39 -12.94
CA ALA A 101 16.17 11.93 -14.30
C ALA A 101 15.95 13.10 -15.27
N THR A 102 15.18 14.12 -14.86
CA THR A 102 14.96 15.30 -15.73
C THR A 102 16.18 16.21 -15.82
N LYS A 103 17.04 16.24 -14.79
CA LYS A 103 18.31 16.98 -14.82
C LYS A 103 19.31 16.44 -15.84
N ALA A 104 19.13 15.22 -16.36
CA ALA A 104 19.89 14.73 -17.51
C ALA A 104 19.72 15.62 -18.76
N LEU A 105 18.55 16.26 -18.91
CA LEU A 105 18.22 17.15 -20.03
C LEU A 105 18.95 18.50 -19.95
N LEU A 106 19.54 18.86 -18.80
CA LEU A 106 20.25 20.13 -18.61
C LEU A 106 21.35 20.31 -19.65
N LEU A 107 22.08 19.24 -19.99
CA LEU A 107 23.16 19.31 -20.95
C LEU A 107 22.64 19.70 -22.34
N PHE A 108 21.58 19.04 -22.81
CA PHE A 108 20.94 19.37 -24.09
C PHE A 108 20.35 20.78 -24.08
N LEU A 109 19.54 21.10 -23.07
CA LEU A 109 18.83 22.38 -22.98
C LEU A 109 19.80 23.56 -22.89
N THR A 110 20.88 23.45 -22.12
CA THR A 110 21.85 24.54 -21.94
C THR A 110 22.61 24.85 -23.22
N ASN A 111 23.02 23.84 -23.99
CA ASN A 111 23.63 24.06 -25.29
C ASN A 111 22.58 24.59 -26.28
N PHE A 112 21.39 23.98 -26.34
CA PHE A 112 20.29 24.44 -27.21
C PHE A 112 19.94 25.93 -27.03
N PHE A 113 19.92 26.43 -25.78
CA PHE A 113 19.68 27.85 -25.49
C PHE A 113 20.90 28.74 -25.68
N ALA A 114 22.13 28.21 -25.53
CA ALA A 114 23.34 28.97 -25.79
C ALA A 114 23.52 29.29 -27.28
N ASP A 115 23.05 28.40 -28.16
CA ASP A 115 23.33 28.46 -29.61
C ASP A 115 22.21 29.09 -30.45
N ASN A 116 20.98 29.18 -29.92
CA ASN A 116 19.83 29.75 -30.65
C ASN A 116 19.57 31.22 -30.26
N GLU A 117 20.28 32.16 -30.89
CA GLU A 117 20.04 33.60 -30.72
C GLU A 117 18.60 34.05 -31.04
N LEU A 118 17.92 33.36 -31.96
CA LEU A 118 16.52 33.61 -32.33
C LEU A 118 15.52 33.30 -31.21
N LEU A 119 15.80 32.29 -30.38
CA LEU A 119 14.99 31.94 -29.20
C LEU A 119 15.26 32.93 -28.05
N ALA A 120 16.51 33.37 -27.89
CA ALA A 120 16.84 34.47 -26.97
C ALA A 120 16.07 35.76 -27.32
N LYS A 121 15.95 36.08 -28.61
CA LYS A 121 15.12 37.20 -29.10
C LYS A 121 13.61 37.02 -28.88
N ARG A 122 13.03 35.83 -29.12
CA ARG A 122 11.58 35.56 -28.94
C ARG A 122 11.14 35.47 -27.48
N LEU A 123 12.01 35.04 -26.57
CA LEU A 123 11.74 34.97 -25.13
C LEU A 123 11.95 36.32 -24.41
N ALA A 124 12.24 37.40 -25.16
CA ALA A 124 12.60 38.72 -24.61
C ALA A 124 13.74 38.64 -23.57
N LEU A 125 14.67 37.70 -23.75
CA LEU A 125 15.89 37.64 -22.94
C LEU A 125 16.77 38.83 -23.33
N PRO A 126 17.33 39.62 -22.38
CA PRO A 126 18.08 40.82 -22.72
C PRO A 126 19.38 40.45 -23.43
N THR A 127 19.37 40.43 -24.76
CA THR A 127 20.56 40.40 -25.61
C THR A 127 20.70 41.75 -26.30
N TYR A 128 21.92 42.29 -26.22
CA TYR A 128 22.43 43.56 -26.76
C TYR A 128 21.51 44.33 -27.74
N THR A 129 21.06 45.53 -27.33
CA THR A 129 20.58 46.56 -28.26
C THR A 129 21.37 47.84 -28.03
N VAL A 130 22.22 48.20 -29.00
CA VAL A 130 22.72 49.57 -29.19
C VAL A 130 21.60 50.35 -29.90
N PRO A 131 21.21 51.57 -29.45
CA PRO A 131 20.26 52.40 -30.20
C PRO A 131 20.97 53.04 -31.40
N ASP A 132 20.45 52.80 -32.60
CA ASP A 132 20.87 53.45 -33.85
C ASP A 132 20.57 54.95 -33.81
N ASP A 133 21.56 55.76 -34.22
CA ASP A 133 21.28 56.99 -34.97
C ASP A 133 22.47 57.32 -35.91
N HIS A 134 22.13 57.56 -37.18
CA HIS A 134 22.94 58.06 -38.32
C HIS A 134 23.70 57.07 -39.23
N ALA A 135 22.96 56.61 -40.25
CA ALA A 135 23.19 56.76 -41.71
C ALA A 135 24.59 56.58 -42.35
N HIS A 136 24.61 55.63 -43.31
CA HIS A 136 25.47 55.46 -44.50
C HIS A 136 26.97 55.16 -44.31
N VAL A 137 27.39 53.97 -44.76
CA VAL A 137 28.38 53.70 -45.83
C VAL A 137 29.06 52.33 -45.65
N ALA A 138 29.05 51.55 -46.75
CA ALA A 138 29.95 50.46 -47.15
C ALA A 138 29.95 49.13 -46.36
N GLU A 139 29.50 48.08 -47.07
CA GLU A 139 29.86 46.68 -46.86
C GLU A 139 31.37 46.51 -46.68
N LYS A 140 31.76 45.93 -45.54
CA LYS A 140 33.09 45.32 -45.37
C LYS A 140 32.96 44.03 -44.56
N LYS A 141 32.95 42.91 -45.28
CA LYS A 141 33.21 41.57 -44.73
C LYS A 141 34.65 41.50 -44.22
N LEU A 142 34.84 41.17 -42.94
CA LEU A 142 36.09 40.66 -42.33
C LEU A 142 35.80 40.21 -40.88
N PRO A 143 36.62 39.32 -40.30
CA PRO A 143 36.67 37.88 -40.52
C PRO A 143 36.00 37.10 -39.37
N VAL A 144 35.39 35.97 -39.71
CA VAL A 144 34.92 34.95 -38.77
C VAL A 144 36.14 34.33 -38.09
N ASP A 145 36.34 34.54 -36.78
CA ASP A 145 37.18 33.65 -35.98
C ASP A 145 36.74 33.54 -34.51
N ALA A 146 36.58 32.28 -34.11
CA ALA A 146 36.74 31.73 -32.76
C ALA A 146 35.78 32.13 -31.62
N SER A 147 34.48 31.84 -31.75
CA SER A 147 33.70 31.35 -30.59
C SER A 147 32.60 30.34 -30.98
N GLY A 148 32.99 29.06 -31.02
CA GLY A 148 32.15 27.92 -30.64
C GLY A 148 30.81 27.74 -31.35
N HIS A 149 30.75 27.75 -32.68
CA HIS A 149 29.63 27.13 -33.40
C HIS A 149 29.53 25.64 -33.03
N ILE A 150 28.30 25.14 -32.76
CA ILE A 150 28.00 23.72 -32.59
C ILE A 150 28.39 22.94 -33.84
N ASP A 151 29.63 22.46 -33.88
CA ASP A 151 29.94 21.33 -34.72
C ASP A 151 29.51 20.07 -33.96
N GLN A 152 28.24 19.68 -34.19
CA GLN A 152 27.71 18.31 -34.15
C GLN A 152 26.70 17.97 -33.02
N PRO A 153 25.38 17.99 -33.29
CA PRO A 153 24.33 17.62 -32.33
C PRO A 153 24.34 16.15 -31.90
N GLY A 154 25.04 15.27 -32.64
CA GLY A 154 25.07 13.83 -32.38
C GLY A 154 25.75 13.44 -31.05
N THR A 155 26.89 14.05 -30.71
CA THR A 155 27.62 13.74 -29.45
C THR A 155 26.82 14.20 -28.22
N LEU A 156 26.17 15.37 -28.31
CA LEU A 156 25.32 15.92 -27.27
C LEU A 156 24.07 15.06 -27.03
N LEU A 157 23.49 14.54 -28.10
CA LEU A 157 22.37 13.60 -28.04
C LEU A 157 22.75 12.32 -27.30
N VAL A 158 23.91 11.73 -27.62
CA VAL A 158 24.41 10.52 -26.96
C VAL A 158 24.60 10.74 -25.46
N LEU A 159 25.25 11.84 -25.06
CA LEU A 159 25.44 12.19 -23.65
C LEU A 159 24.12 12.33 -22.90
N THR A 160 23.16 13.02 -23.51
CA THR A 160 21.84 13.28 -22.91
C THR A 160 21.03 11.98 -22.78
N VAL A 161 21.02 11.14 -23.81
CA VAL A 161 20.32 9.84 -23.81
C VAL A 161 20.94 8.91 -22.77
N CYS A 162 22.28 8.79 -22.72
CA CYS A 162 22.94 7.93 -21.75
C CYS A 162 22.69 8.39 -20.31
N ALA A 163 22.80 9.70 -20.04
CA ALA A 163 22.49 10.26 -18.73
C ALA A 163 21.01 10.05 -18.35
N SER A 164 20.08 10.23 -19.30
CA SER A 164 18.64 10.02 -19.07
C SER A 164 18.32 8.55 -18.82
N CYS A 165 18.92 7.63 -19.56
CA CYS A 165 18.78 6.20 -19.31
C CYS A 165 19.35 5.85 -17.94
N ALA A 166 20.60 6.21 -17.64
CA ALA A 166 21.24 5.92 -16.36
C ALA A 166 20.49 6.51 -15.15
N LEU A 167 20.05 7.78 -15.24
CA LEU A 167 19.30 8.45 -14.17
C LEU A 167 17.81 8.04 -14.12
N GLY A 168 17.23 7.56 -15.23
CA GLY A 168 15.81 7.25 -15.40
C GLY A 168 15.44 5.75 -15.50
N VAL A 169 16.34 4.81 -15.24
CA VAL A 169 16.09 3.34 -15.37
C VAL A 169 14.82 2.85 -14.64
N TYR A 170 14.23 3.58 -13.69
CA TYR A 170 13.14 3.05 -12.85
C TYR A 170 11.76 3.71 -12.89
N THR A 171 11.55 4.92 -13.43
CA THR A 171 10.21 5.54 -13.44
C THR A 171 10.15 6.73 -14.41
N ILE A 172 9.04 6.93 -15.13
CA ILE A 172 8.63 8.29 -15.53
C ILE A 172 7.79 8.78 -14.33
N PRO A 173 8.31 9.66 -13.46
CA PRO A 173 7.58 10.09 -12.28
C PRO A 173 6.36 10.94 -12.67
N THR A 174 5.32 10.97 -11.84
CA THR A 174 4.22 11.94 -11.95
C THR A 174 4.69 13.40 -11.89
N THR A 175 5.92 13.62 -11.41
CA THR A 175 6.59 14.92 -11.27
C THR A 175 7.45 15.30 -12.48
N PHE A 176 7.43 14.51 -13.56
CA PHE A 176 8.25 14.75 -14.76
C PHE A 176 8.11 16.18 -15.33
N MET A 177 6.89 16.73 -15.35
CA MET A 177 6.65 18.09 -15.86
C MET A 177 7.32 19.15 -14.97
N LEU A 178 7.23 19.03 -13.64
CA LEU A 178 7.93 19.92 -12.72
C LEU A 178 9.46 19.79 -12.86
N GLY A 179 9.96 18.56 -13.00
CA GLY A 179 11.37 18.30 -13.25
C GLY A 179 11.86 18.85 -14.60
N LEU A 180 11.03 18.82 -15.64
CA LEU A 180 11.32 19.41 -16.95
C LEU A 180 11.33 20.95 -16.87
N CYS A 181 10.34 21.55 -16.21
CA CYS A 181 10.33 22.99 -15.94
C CYS A 181 11.58 23.43 -15.17
N SER A 182 11.98 22.66 -14.15
CA SER A 182 13.22 22.92 -13.41
C SER A 182 14.44 22.90 -14.32
N ALA A 183 14.58 21.88 -15.18
CA ALA A 183 15.69 21.78 -16.11
C ALA A 183 15.73 22.93 -17.12
N ILE A 184 14.57 23.36 -17.63
CA ILE A 184 14.46 24.51 -18.54
C ILE A 184 14.88 25.80 -17.82
N PHE A 185 14.33 26.08 -16.64
CA PHE A 185 14.66 27.29 -15.90
C PHE A 185 16.13 27.35 -15.50
N ALA A 186 16.72 26.22 -15.07
CA ALA A 186 18.14 26.14 -14.77
C ALA A 186 19.01 26.37 -16.02
N ALA A 187 18.68 25.75 -17.15
CA ALA A 187 19.43 25.93 -18.40
C ALA A 187 19.42 27.40 -18.86
N VAL A 188 18.24 28.02 -18.97
CA VAL A 188 18.10 29.42 -19.38
C VAL A 188 18.76 30.36 -18.36
N GLY A 189 18.60 30.08 -17.07
CA GLY A 189 19.23 30.85 -15.99
C GLY A 189 20.76 30.83 -16.07
N LEU A 190 21.37 29.65 -16.27
CA LEU A 190 22.83 29.50 -16.38
C LEU A 190 23.40 30.17 -17.64
N VAL A 191 22.71 30.04 -18.79
CA VAL A 191 23.13 30.70 -20.04
C VAL A 191 23.06 32.22 -19.89
N THR A 192 21.98 32.73 -19.31
CA THR A 192 21.80 34.17 -19.06
C THR A 192 22.82 34.67 -18.04
N PHE A 193 23.12 33.91 -16.99
CA PHE A 193 24.16 34.29 -16.04
C PHE A 193 25.54 34.36 -16.71
N ARG A 194 25.85 33.38 -17.57
CA ARG A 194 27.11 33.36 -18.32
C ARG A 194 27.26 34.52 -19.30
N SER A 195 26.19 34.92 -20.00
CA SER A 195 26.25 36.04 -20.93
C SER A 195 26.56 37.35 -20.20
N ILE A 196 26.01 37.55 -19.01
CA ILE A 196 26.26 38.75 -18.18
C ILE A 196 27.70 38.79 -17.64
N ILE A 197 28.22 37.64 -17.20
CA ILE A 197 29.61 37.54 -16.68
C ILE A 197 30.63 37.91 -17.77
N VAL A 198 30.34 37.60 -19.04
CA VAL A 198 31.27 37.84 -20.15
C VAL A 198 31.01 39.11 -20.95
N ALA A 199 29.79 39.63 -21.00
CA ALA A 199 29.51 40.98 -21.52
C ALA A 199 30.27 42.09 -20.77
N ALA A 200 30.87 41.79 -19.61
CA ALA A 200 31.78 42.67 -18.88
C ALA A 200 33.25 42.63 -19.39
N ALA A 201 33.53 42.20 -20.63
CA ALA A 201 34.86 42.18 -21.27
C ALA A 201 34.80 42.81 -22.69
N PRO A 202 35.76 43.68 -23.10
CA PRO A 202 35.71 44.34 -24.40
C PRO A 202 36.35 43.51 -25.54
N ASP A 203 35.86 43.76 -26.76
CA ASP A 203 36.47 43.40 -28.04
C ASP A 203 37.90 43.96 -28.13
N GLU A 204 38.91 43.08 -28.25
CA GLU A 204 40.23 43.47 -28.74
C GLU A 204 40.21 43.42 -30.26
N GLY A 205 39.70 44.47 -30.92
CA GLY A 205 39.54 44.36 -32.36
C GLY A 205 39.22 45.60 -33.20
N GLU A 206 39.27 46.85 -32.73
CA GLU A 206 39.15 47.96 -33.71
C GLU A 206 39.67 49.36 -33.33
N ASP A 207 40.61 49.52 -32.39
CA ASP A 207 41.07 50.87 -32.00
C ASP A 207 42.59 51.10 -32.06
N ASN A 208 43.30 50.33 -32.88
CA ASN A 208 44.76 50.49 -33.05
C ASN A 208 45.17 51.45 -34.18
N LYS A 209 44.33 52.42 -34.57
CA LYS A 209 44.68 53.43 -35.59
C LYS A 209 44.46 54.90 -35.24
N ARG A 210 43.95 55.25 -34.06
CA ARG A 210 43.89 56.65 -33.62
C ARG A 210 44.13 56.80 -32.12
N ARG A 211 45.39 56.66 -31.70
CA ARG A 211 46.06 57.53 -30.70
C ARG A 211 47.41 56.93 -30.30
N LEU A 212 48.41 57.18 -31.14
CA LEU A 212 49.73 57.51 -30.60
C LEU A 212 49.65 58.98 -30.20
N MET A 213 49.67 59.28 -28.90
CA MET A 213 50.39 60.42 -28.30
C MET A 213 50.08 60.49 -26.80
N ALA A 214 51.14 60.36 -26.01
CA ALA A 214 51.33 60.79 -24.62
C ALA A 214 50.54 60.08 -23.49
N GLY A 215 51.28 59.58 -22.49
CA GLY A 215 50.78 59.36 -21.12
C GLY A 215 50.54 57.91 -20.74
N THR A 216 51.49 57.36 -19.98
CA THR A 216 51.68 55.96 -19.62
C THR A 216 50.94 55.54 -18.33
N VAL A 217 50.52 54.27 -18.31
CA VAL A 217 50.32 53.35 -17.16
C VAL A 217 49.04 53.38 -16.29
N ASP A 218 48.35 54.49 -16.01
CA ASP A 218 47.21 54.46 -15.06
C ASP A 218 45.85 53.96 -15.62
N LEU A 219 45.66 53.96 -16.95
CA LEU A 219 44.35 53.63 -17.54
C LEU A 219 44.07 52.12 -17.61
N ARG A 220 45.10 51.28 -17.82
CA ARG A 220 44.95 49.81 -18.00
C ARG A 220 44.63 49.10 -16.67
N ALA A 221 45.18 49.60 -15.55
CA ALA A 221 44.85 49.13 -14.20
C ALA A 221 43.40 49.52 -13.82
N SER A 222 42.98 50.74 -14.16
CA SER A 222 41.62 51.26 -13.94
C SER A 222 40.56 50.46 -14.71
N ILE A 223 40.80 50.16 -16.00
CA ILE A 223 39.87 49.36 -16.82
C ILE A 223 39.72 47.92 -16.29
N SER A 224 40.82 47.29 -15.84
CA SER A 224 40.75 45.96 -15.22
C SER A 224 39.94 45.96 -13.90
N GLY A 225 40.07 47.03 -13.10
CA GLY A 225 39.34 47.22 -11.85
C GLY A 225 37.84 47.41 -12.05
N VAL A 226 37.46 48.17 -13.09
CA VAL A 226 36.05 48.38 -13.48
C VAL A 226 35.39 47.08 -13.97
N GLN A 227 36.09 46.29 -14.78
CA GLN A 227 35.62 44.98 -15.25
C GLN A 227 35.43 43.97 -14.11
N LYS A 228 36.37 43.94 -13.16
CA LYS A 228 36.30 43.10 -11.95
C LYS A 228 35.10 43.50 -11.07
N ALA A 229 34.86 44.80 -10.92
CA ALA A 229 33.71 45.32 -10.19
C ALA A 229 32.37 44.96 -10.88
N GLN A 230 32.29 45.02 -12.20
CA GLN A 230 31.07 44.66 -12.95
C GLN A 230 30.69 43.17 -12.80
N ARG A 231 31.67 42.26 -12.80
CA ARG A 231 31.42 40.82 -12.60
C ARG A 231 30.91 40.50 -11.20
N LEU A 232 31.50 41.13 -10.18
CA LEU A 232 31.05 41.00 -8.80
C LEU A 232 29.69 41.67 -8.58
N ALA A 233 29.36 42.74 -9.32
CA ALA A 233 28.03 43.34 -9.33
C ALA A 233 26.97 42.39 -9.92
N ALA A 234 27.31 41.64 -10.99
CA ALA A 234 26.43 40.63 -11.55
C ALA A 234 26.17 39.47 -10.56
N LEU A 235 27.22 38.98 -9.87
CA LEU A 235 27.08 37.97 -8.82
C LEU A 235 26.18 38.47 -7.67
N ARG A 236 26.37 39.71 -7.23
CA ARG A 236 25.53 40.37 -6.21
C ARG A 236 24.06 40.37 -6.64
N ASP A 237 23.78 40.81 -7.87
CA ASP A 237 22.40 40.97 -8.36
C ASP A 237 21.70 39.63 -8.59
N VAL A 238 22.42 38.59 -9.02
CA VAL A 238 21.90 37.22 -9.10
C VAL A 238 21.64 36.64 -7.71
N ALA A 239 22.60 36.81 -6.78
CA ALA A 239 22.51 36.29 -5.43
C ALA A 239 21.29 36.85 -4.67
N VAL A 240 21.04 38.16 -4.78
CA VAL A 240 19.87 38.78 -4.12
C VAL A 240 18.56 38.34 -4.74
N ALA A 241 18.49 38.21 -6.07
CA ALA A 241 17.29 37.75 -6.75
C ALA A 241 16.92 36.31 -6.34
N ILE A 242 17.91 35.41 -6.27
CA ILE A 242 17.68 34.04 -5.82
C ILE A 242 17.28 33.99 -4.35
N ALA A 243 17.98 34.75 -3.49
CA ALA A 243 17.69 34.81 -2.06
C ALA A 243 16.26 35.29 -1.77
N ILE A 244 15.79 36.32 -2.48
CA ILE A 244 14.43 36.85 -2.30
C ILE A 244 13.39 35.83 -2.77
N VAL A 245 13.52 35.30 -3.98
CA VAL A 245 12.51 34.38 -4.54
C VAL A 245 12.46 33.08 -3.74
N CYS A 246 13.61 32.47 -3.42
CA CYS A 246 13.65 31.26 -2.59
C CYS A 246 13.23 31.53 -1.14
N GLY A 247 13.51 32.72 -0.60
CA GLY A 247 13.10 33.09 0.76
C GLY A 247 11.59 33.30 0.89
N ILE A 248 10.96 33.92 -0.11
CA ILE A 248 9.49 34.01 -0.17
C ILE A 248 8.90 32.62 -0.36
N ALA A 249 9.44 31.83 -1.28
CA ALA A 249 8.95 30.47 -1.54
C ALA A 249 9.15 29.54 -0.32
N SER A 250 10.23 29.68 0.46
CA SER A 250 10.40 28.89 1.68
C SER A 250 9.36 29.23 2.74
N ILE A 251 9.00 30.50 2.91
CA ILE A 251 7.93 30.91 3.82
C ILE A 251 6.57 30.34 3.39
N LEU A 252 6.31 30.26 2.08
CA LEU A 252 5.04 29.77 1.54
C LEU A 252 4.94 28.24 1.46
N MET A 253 6.06 27.55 1.19
CA MET A 253 6.09 26.12 0.84
C MET A 253 6.79 25.23 1.86
N GLU A 254 7.59 25.79 2.77
CA GLU A 254 8.35 25.03 3.77
C GLU A 254 7.79 25.30 5.17
N SER A 255 7.76 24.27 6.01
CA SER A 255 7.35 24.40 7.40
C SER A 255 8.33 25.30 8.16
N SER A 256 7.82 26.12 9.09
CA SER A 256 8.66 27.01 9.90
C SER A 256 9.68 26.22 10.72
N VAL A 257 10.95 26.61 10.67
CA VAL A 257 11.99 26.15 11.61
C VAL A 257 11.75 26.87 12.95
N SER A 258 10.79 26.40 13.75
CA SER A 258 10.38 27.10 14.98
C SER A 258 11.40 26.94 16.11
N ALA A 259 11.56 28.00 16.91
CA ALA A 259 12.53 28.11 18.01
C ALA A 259 12.20 27.28 19.26
N SER A 260 11.06 26.58 19.34
CA SER A 260 10.70 25.77 20.52
C SER A 260 11.55 24.51 20.71
N ASN A 261 12.53 24.24 19.84
CA ASN A 261 13.40 23.06 19.87
C ASN A 261 14.91 23.40 19.87
N ILE A 262 15.31 24.64 20.16
CA ILE A 262 16.73 25.02 20.21
C ILE A 262 17.18 25.08 21.68
N THR A 263 17.54 23.94 22.26
CA THR A 263 18.32 23.88 23.50
C THR A 263 19.75 23.51 23.15
N TRP A 264 20.64 24.50 23.19
CA TRP A 264 22.09 24.30 23.26
C TRP A 264 22.47 24.23 24.73
N GLU A 265 22.88 23.06 25.21
CA GLU A 265 24.10 22.86 26.01
C GLU A 265 24.29 21.35 26.25
N PRO A 266 25.54 20.92 26.32
CA PRO A 266 26.06 19.83 25.51
C PRO A 266 26.04 18.54 26.33
N VAL A 267 26.09 17.38 25.68
CA VAL A 267 26.17 16.08 26.37
C VAL A 267 24.82 15.60 26.96
N TYR A 268 23.87 15.16 26.12
CA TYR A 268 22.84 14.19 26.54
C TYR A 268 23.47 12.78 26.61
N ARG A 269 24.51 12.63 27.45
CA ARG A 269 24.92 11.31 27.95
C ARG A 269 23.71 10.75 28.67
N ASP A 270 23.27 9.58 28.22
CA ASP A 270 22.21 8.78 28.82
C ASP A 270 20.79 9.35 28.63
N TYR A 271 19.87 8.53 28.09
CA TYR A 271 18.41 8.55 28.22
C TYR A 271 17.50 8.52 26.98
N LYS A 272 16.44 7.72 27.20
CA LYS A 272 15.22 7.41 26.46
C LYS A 272 14.34 8.67 26.24
N ARG A 273 13.98 9.03 24.99
CA ARG A 273 12.81 9.89 24.63
C ARG A 273 12.50 9.89 23.12
N GLU A 274 11.33 10.47 22.76
CA GLU A 274 10.53 10.25 21.54
C GLU A 274 11.22 10.51 20.18
N TRP A 275 10.86 9.70 19.16
CA TRP A 275 11.44 9.73 17.80
C TRP A 275 11.32 11.09 17.09
N ARG A 276 10.28 11.87 17.41
CA ARG A 276 10.01 13.18 16.79
C ARG A 276 11.08 14.21 17.15
N GLU A 277 11.62 14.17 18.36
CA GLU A 277 12.66 15.09 18.82
C GLU A 277 14.02 14.75 18.20
N VAL A 278 14.36 13.46 18.10
CA VAL A 278 15.57 12.98 17.41
C VAL A 278 15.54 13.28 15.91
N HIS A 279 14.36 13.14 15.29
CA HIS A 279 14.16 13.49 13.88
C HIS A 279 14.35 14.99 13.63
N ASN A 280 13.77 15.84 14.47
CA ASN A 280 13.93 17.30 14.38
C ASN A 280 15.38 17.74 14.61
N PHE A 281 16.08 17.14 15.57
CA PHE A 281 17.49 17.42 15.83
C PHE A 281 18.37 17.05 14.63
N ARG A 282 18.16 15.89 14.01
CA ARG A 282 18.88 15.49 12.80
C ARG A 282 18.58 16.41 11.62
N ILE A 283 17.33 16.85 11.44
CA ILE A 283 16.97 17.81 10.38
C ILE A 283 17.69 19.13 10.60
N LEU A 284 17.72 19.64 11.85
CA LEU A 284 18.40 20.88 12.18
C LEU A 284 19.92 20.78 11.98
N GLN A 285 20.52 19.66 12.39
CA GLN A 285 21.95 19.40 12.17
C GLN A 285 22.28 19.33 10.68
N CYS A 286 21.51 18.58 9.88
CA CYS A 286 21.68 18.53 8.43
C CYS A 286 21.48 19.90 7.79
N PHE A 287 20.47 20.66 8.21
CA PHE A 287 20.23 22.02 7.74
C PHE A 287 21.46 22.92 7.97
N LEU A 288 21.97 22.98 9.21
CA LEU A 288 23.11 23.82 9.57
C LEU A 288 24.39 23.43 8.81
N TRP A 289 24.65 22.13 8.64
CA TRP A 289 25.81 21.64 7.87
C TRP A 289 25.71 21.94 6.38
N MET A 290 24.50 21.96 5.83
CA MET A 290 24.29 22.19 4.41
C MET A 290 24.41 23.67 4.01
N LEU A 291 24.24 24.63 4.94
CA LEU A 291 24.42 26.06 4.66
C LEU A 291 25.82 26.39 4.07
N PRO A 292 26.95 26.07 4.73
CA PRO A 292 28.27 26.36 4.19
C PRO A 292 28.60 25.52 2.94
N VAL A 293 28.15 24.27 2.87
CA VAL A 293 28.36 23.39 1.71
C VAL A 293 27.71 23.97 0.46
N THR A 294 26.44 24.37 0.56
CA THR A 294 25.70 24.96 -0.56
C THR A 294 26.21 26.36 -0.91
N ALA A 295 26.64 27.16 0.06
CA ALA A 295 27.26 28.46 -0.22
C ALA A 295 28.57 28.32 -1.01
N PHE A 296 29.42 27.35 -0.66
CA PHE A 296 30.64 27.08 -1.40
C PHE A 296 30.35 26.53 -2.80
N LEU A 297 29.35 25.64 -2.92
CA LEU A 297 28.90 25.14 -4.22
C LEU A 297 28.41 26.27 -5.14
N ASN A 298 27.61 27.21 -4.63
CA ASN A 298 27.13 28.36 -5.39
C ASN A 298 28.27 29.29 -5.84
N LEU A 299 29.28 29.50 -5.00
CA LEU A 299 30.48 30.26 -5.37
C LEU A 299 31.28 29.54 -6.47
N LEU A 300 31.45 28.22 -6.37
CA LEU A 300 32.07 27.42 -7.41
C LEU A 300 31.28 27.45 -8.72
N THR A 301 29.94 27.45 -8.67
CA THR A 301 29.09 27.62 -9.86
C THR A 301 29.45 28.90 -10.61
N PHE A 302 29.59 30.03 -9.90
CA PHE A 302 30.01 31.29 -10.50
C PHE A 302 31.42 31.22 -11.13
N ILE A 303 32.38 30.65 -10.40
CA ILE A 303 33.77 30.48 -10.87
C ILE A 303 33.81 29.59 -12.12
N MET A 304 33.09 28.47 -12.11
CA MET A 304 33.06 27.51 -13.21
C MET A 304 32.33 28.07 -14.43
N LEU A 305 31.24 28.82 -14.25
CA LEU A 305 30.60 29.56 -15.34
C LEU A 305 31.59 30.50 -16.02
N TYR A 306 32.40 31.21 -15.23
CA TYR A 306 33.44 32.10 -15.76
C TYR A 306 34.54 31.34 -16.51
N LEU A 307 35.06 30.25 -15.95
CA LEU A 307 36.23 29.53 -16.48
C LEU A 307 35.92 28.63 -17.67
N ILE A 308 34.85 27.83 -17.61
CA ILE A 308 34.57 26.75 -18.57
C ILE A 308 33.23 26.90 -19.31
N GLY A 309 32.38 27.84 -18.88
CA GLY A 309 31.08 28.12 -19.50
C GLY A 309 29.95 27.18 -19.05
N ALA A 310 28.72 27.51 -19.45
CA ALA A 310 27.50 26.84 -18.97
C ALA A 310 27.36 25.38 -19.48
N GLY A 311 27.77 25.09 -20.72
CA GLY A 311 27.72 23.73 -21.28
C GLY A 311 28.62 22.75 -20.53
N HIS A 312 29.86 23.12 -20.23
CA HIS A 312 30.77 22.26 -19.46
C HIS A 312 30.37 22.16 -17.98
N LEU A 313 29.85 23.23 -17.38
CA LEU A 313 29.33 23.18 -16.01
C LEU A 313 28.18 22.18 -15.88
N THR A 314 27.24 22.18 -16.82
CA THR A 314 26.11 21.25 -16.81
C THR A 314 26.56 19.82 -17.08
N LEU A 315 27.57 19.59 -17.93
CA LEU A 315 28.20 18.28 -18.09
C LEU A 315 28.78 17.75 -16.77
N VAL A 316 29.55 18.56 -16.05
CA VAL A 316 30.15 18.20 -14.75
C VAL A 316 29.06 17.97 -13.68
N THR A 317 27.97 18.75 -13.72
CA THR A 317 26.82 18.60 -12.82
C THR A 317 26.11 17.26 -13.05
N VAL A 318 25.85 16.89 -14.31
CA VAL A 318 25.25 15.59 -14.67
C VAL A 318 26.17 14.44 -14.29
N PHE A 319 27.48 14.57 -14.52
CA PHE A 319 28.48 13.58 -14.08
C PHE A 319 28.44 13.35 -12.55
N SER A 320 28.35 14.43 -11.75
CA SER A 320 28.22 14.32 -10.29
C SER A 320 26.92 13.61 -9.86
N LEU A 321 25.79 13.89 -10.53
CA LEU A 321 24.52 13.20 -10.26
C LEU A 321 24.60 11.71 -10.61
N LEU A 322 25.27 11.35 -11.71
CA LEU A 322 25.53 9.96 -12.07
C LEU A 322 26.39 9.28 -11.01
N GLY A 323 27.50 9.90 -10.58
CA GLY A 323 28.34 9.37 -9.48
C GLY A 323 27.57 9.20 -8.17
N THR A 324 26.65 10.11 -7.86
CA THR A 324 25.76 10.01 -6.69
C THR A 324 24.81 8.83 -6.79
N LYS A 325 24.24 8.59 -7.98
CA LYS A 325 23.38 7.44 -8.24
C LYS A 325 24.14 6.12 -8.16
N MET A 326 25.38 6.09 -8.63
CA MET A 326 26.26 4.91 -8.53
C MET A 326 26.46 4.45 -7.08
N PHE A 327 26.64 5.40 -6.15
CA PHE A 327 26.83 5.09 -4.73
C PHE A 327 25.54 4.62 -4.04
N SER A 328 24.37 5.06 -4.52
CA SER A 328 23.09 4.79 -3.88
C SER A 328 22.36 3.55 -4.43
N ALA A 329 22.50 3.24 -5.72
CA ALA A 329 21.79 2.13 -6.37
C ALA A 329 22.50 1.62 -7.64
N PRO A 330 23.62 0.88 -7.53
CA PRO A 330 24.34 0.37 -8.69
C PRO A 330 23.53 -0.73 -9.40
N SER A 331 23.53 -0.73 -10.74
CA SER A 331 23.01 -1.82 -11.56
C SER A 331 23.89 -2.06 -12.79
N SER A 332 23.86 -3.27 -13.34
CA SER A 332 24.66 -3.61 -14.53
C SER A 332 24.32 -2.71 -15.73
N SER A 333 23.04 -2.37 -15.91
CA SER A 333 22.61 -1.43 -16.94
C SER A 333 23.14 -0.01 -16.66
N PHE A 334 23.02 0.46 -15.42
CA PHE A 334 23.55 1.77 -15.02
C PHE A 334 25.05 1.90 -15.29
N MET A 335 25.85 0.90 -14.91
CA MET A 335 27.30 0.89 -15.14
C MET A 335 27.64 0.97 -16.64
N PHE A 336 26.86 0.28 -17.48
CA PHE A 336 27.06 0.31 -18.92
C PHE A 336 26.78 1.69 -19.53
N PHE A 337 25.67 2.33 -19.17
CA PHE A 337 25.37 3.71 -19.62
C PHE A 337 26.37 4.73 -19.08
N MET A 338 26.89 4.53 -17.86
CA MET A 338 27.94 5.39 -17.29
C MET A 338 29.25 5.30 -18.09
N VAL A 339 29.69 4.11 -18.47
CA VAL A 339 30.91 3.93 -19.29
C VAL A 339 30.77 4.60 -20.65
N ILE A 340 29.60 4.49 -21.29
CA ILE A 340 29.32 5.16 -22.56
C ILE A 340 29.31 6.69 -22.37
N PHE A 341 28.68 7.17 -21.29
CA PHE A 341 28.65 8.60 -20.94
C PHE A 341 30.06 9.16 -20.73
N ASP A 342 30.89 8.51 -19.91
CA ASP A 342 32.27 8.95 -19.63
C ASP A 342 33.15 8.95 -20.88
N SER A 343 33.05 7.91 -21.71
CA SER A 343 33.78 7.81 -22.97
C SER A 343 33.37 8.92 -23.93
N THR A 344 32.07 9.22 -24.02
CA THR A 344 31.54 10.27 -24.89
C THR A 344 31.88 11.67 -24.34
N ALA A 345 31.88 11.83 -23.01
CA ALA A 345 32.22 13.09 -22.34
C ALA A 345 33.70 13.42 -22.55
N LEU A 346 34.58 12.41 -22.47
CA LEU A 346 36.00 12.55 -22.77
C LEU A 346 36.22 12.98 -24.23
N ILE A 347 35.47 12.40 -25.18
CA ILE A 347 35.49 12.81 -26.59
C ILE A 347 35.04 14.28 -26.73
N TYR A 348 33.93 14.66 -26.09
CA TYR A 348 33.37 16.00 -26.14
C TYR A 348 34.34 17.06 -25.59
N VAL A 349 35.00 16.80 -24.46
CA VAL A 349 35.96 17.73 -23.85
C VAL A 349 37.29 17.77 -24.61
N SER A 350 37.76 16.63 -25.14
CA SER A 350 39.05 16.55 -25.84
C SER A 350 39.02 17.16 -27.24
N GLU A 351 37.86 17.27 -27.88
CA GLU A 351 37.70 17.71 -29.26
C GLU A 351 38.28 19.10 -29.55
N LYS A 352 38.16 20.04 -28.61
CA LYS A 352 38.70 21.40 -28.77
C LYS A 352 40.25 21.42 -28.84
N ARG A 353 40.92 20.49 -28.15
CA ARG A 353 42.38 20.41 -28.05
C ARG A 353 43.05 19.73 -29.25
N PHE A 354 42.31 18.86 -29.95
CA PHE A 354 42.83 18.04 -31.05
C PHE A 354 42.40 18.53 -32.44
N ARG A 355 41.46 19.49 -32.53
CA ARG A 355 41.18 20.21 -33.78
C ARG A 355 42.41 20.96 -34.29
N GLU A 356 43.32 21.33 -33.38
CA GLU A 356 44.61 21.95 -33.65
C GLU A 356 45.70 20.96 -34.13
N THR A 357 45.53 19.65 -33.93
CA THR A 357 46.54 18.62 -34.25
C THR A 357 46.23 17.74 -35.47
N GLY A 358 45.07 17.94 -36.14
CA GLY A 358 44.76 17.31 -37.43
C GLY A 358 44.26 15.84 -37.40
N GLU A 359 44.08 15.22 -36.24
CA GLU A 359 43.65 13.81 -36.10
C GLU A 359 42.12 13.59 -36.20
N THR A 360 41.45 14.21 -37.17
CA THR A 360 39.97 14.22 -37.27
C THR A 360 39.34 12.85 -37.64
N ARG A 361 40.07 11.98 -38.34
CA ARG A 361 39.56 10.65 -38.76
C ARG A 361 39.35 9.67 -37.60
N ARG A 362 40.23 9.68 -36.59
CA ARG A 362 40.19 8.74 -35.46
C ARG A 362 38.97 9.00 -34.55
N PHE A 363 38.65 10.28 -34.33
CA PHE A 363 37.48 10.69 -33.55
C PHE A 363 36.15 10.43 -34.27
N ARG A 364 36.10 10.49 -35.60
CA ARG A 364 34.91 10.11 -36.36
C ARG A 364 34.56 8.62 -36.15
N GLY A 365 35.56 7.75 -36.10
CA GLY A 365 35.37 6.33 -35.75
C GLY A 365 34.87 6.13 -34.33
N LEU A 366 35.48 6.79 -33.34
CA LEU A 366 35.06 6.77 -31.92
C LEU A 366 33.62 7.27 -31.72
N ARG A 367 33.17 8.28 -32.48
CA ARG A 367 31.77 8.78 -32.46
C ARG A 367 30.78 7.77 -32.99
N ILE A 368 31.12 7.12 -34.11
CA ILE A 368 30.26 6.08 -34.68
C ILE A 368 30.15 4.90 -33.69
N ILE A 369 31.27 4.53 -33.04
CA ILE A 369 31.29 3.47 -32.02
C ILE A 369 30.40 3.83 -30.82
N THR A 370 30.53 5.04 -30.27
CA THR A 370 29.71 5.47 -29.11
C THR A 370 28.23 5.60 -29.47
N PHE A 371 27.91 6.06 -30.68
CA PHE A 371 26.53 6.12 -31.18
C PHE A 371 25.91 4.71 -31.34
N LEU A 372 26.63 3.79 -31.99
CA LEU A 372 26.19 2.40 -32.14
C LEU A 372 26.06 1.70 -30.78
N ALA A 373 27.02 1.88 -29.88
CA ALA A 373 26.96 1.34 -28.52
C ALA A 373 25.72 1.85 -27.76
N THR A 374 25.40 3.14 -27.89
CA THR A 374 24.20 3.74 -27.29
C THR A 374 22.93 3.16 -27.89
N ALA A 375 22.84 3.04 -29.22
CA ALA A 375 21.66 2.48 -29.89
C ALA A 375 21.42 1.01 -29.48
N VAL A 376 22.48 0.20 -29.39
CA VAL A 376 22.41 -1.19 -28.91
C VAL A 376 22.01 -1.23 -27.43
N ALA A 377 22.56 -0.36 -26.59
CA ALA A 377 22.22 -0.28 -25.16
C ALA A 377 20.74 0.04 -24.93
N VAL A 378 20.23 1.05 -25.65
CA VAL A 378 18.83 1.48 -25.58
C VAL A 378 17.91 0.40 -26.15
N GLY A 379 18.28 -0.22 -27.29
CA GLY A 379 17.56 -1.35 -27.86
C GLY A 379 17.47 -2.54 -26.89
N GLY A 380 18.58 -2.89 -26.24
CA GLY A 380 18.63 -3.94 -25.21
C GLY A 380 17.78 -3.60 -23.98
N LEU A 381 17.76 -2.34 -23.54
CA LEU A 381 16.87 -1.87 -22.48
C LEU A 381 15.39 -1.99 -22.87
N LEU A 382 15.02 -1.57 -24.08
CA LEU A 382 13.63 -1.61 -24.56
C LEU A 382 13.16 -3.05 -24.75
N VAL A 383 13.99 -3.92 -25.32
CA VAL A 383 13.71 -5.36 -25.45
C VAL A 383 13.65 -6.04 -24.08
N GLY A 384 14.58 -5.70 -23.17
CA GLY A 384 14.56 -6.18 -21.80
C GLY A 384 13.30 -5.78 -21.05
N ARG A 385 12.79 -4.55 -21.26
CA ARG A 385 11.52 -4.10 -20.68
C ARG A 385 10.32 -4.77 -21.33
N TYR A 386 10.31 -4.94 -22.64
CA TYR A 386 9.25 -5.67 -23.35
C TYR A 386 9.17 -7.13 -22.88
N ASN A 387 10.32 -7.78 -22.70
CA ASN A 387 10.41 -9.14 -22.17
C ASN A 387 10.09 -9.20 -20.67
N ALA A 388 10.48 -8.21 -19.87
CA ALA A 388 10.13 -8.12 -18.45
C ALA A 388 8.65 -7.78 -18.22
N SER A 389 7.99 -7.06 -19.14
CA SER A 389 6.54 -6.85 -19.10
C SER A 389 5.75 -8.09 -19.53
N GLN A 390 6.38 -9.01 -20.28
CA GLN A 390 5.81 -10.33 -20.59
C GLN A 390 6.20 -11.41 -19.58
N ALA A 391 7.28 -11.20 -18.81
CA ALA A 391 7.62 -12.04 -17.69
C ALA A 391 6.60 -11.82 -16.59
N LYS A 392 5.64 -12.75 -16.49
CA LYS A 392 4.71 -12.87 -15.37
C LYS A 392 5.48 -12.66 -14.06
N PRO A 393 4.95 -11.87 -13.10
CA PRO A 393 5.44 -11.94 -11.73
C PRO A 393 5.36 -13.41 -11.33
N VAL A 394 6.47 -13.96 -10.86
CA VAL A 394 6.49 -15.25 -10.17
C VAL A 394 5.59 -15.07 -8.96
N GLY A 395 4.34 -15.47 -9.12
CA GLY A 395 3.35 -15.53 -8.07
C GLY A 395 3.88 -16.41 -6.96
N SER A 396 3.66 -15.97 -5.73
CA SER A 396 3.79 -16.81 -4.56
C SER A 396 3.00 -18.09 -4.77
N ASP A 397 3.70 -19.21 -4.91
CA ASP A 397 3.10 -20.53 -4.91
C ASP A 397 2.33 -20.76 -3.61
N GLY A 398 1.06 -21.12 -3.77
CA GLY A 398 0.12 -21.46 -2.70
C GLY A 398 -1.30 -21.54 -3.26
N PHE A 399 -1.70 -22.75 -3.64
CA PHE A 399 -2.97 -23.18 -4.27
C PHE A 399 -3.01 -23.15 -5.80
N PHE A 400 -2.91 -24.35 -6.38
CA PHE A 400 -3.18 -24.65 -7.79
C PHE A 400 -4.57 -24.15 -8.20
N VAL A 401 -4.60 -23.08 -9.01
CA VAL A 401 -5.69 -22.80 -9.94
C VAL A 401 -5.15 -23.15 -11.33
N PRO A 402 -5.80 -24.04 -12.11
CA PRO A 402 -5.36 -24.36 -13.46
C PRO A 402 -5.28 -23.07 -14.29
N SER A 403 -4.06 -22.69 -14.66
CA SER A 403 -3.81 -21.53 -15.53
C SER A 403 -4.05 -21.93 -16.98
N ASP A 404 -5.31 -21.96 -17.38
CA ASP A 404 -5.75 -21.90 -18.77
C ASP A 404 -7.04 -21.06 -18.86
N VAL A 405 -6.95 -19.77 -18.49
CA VAL A 405 -7.96 -18.78 -18.89
C VAL A 405 -7.20 -17.53 -19.33
N VAL A 406 -7.27 -17.28 -20.63
CA VAL A 406 -6.95 -16.02 -21.30
C VAL A 406 -7.51 -14.86 -20.46
N SER A 407 -6.70 -13.82 -20.24
CA SER A 407 -7.05 -12.61 -19.48
C SER A 407 -8.28 -11.92 -20.08
N ASP A 408 -9.45 -12.36 -19.64
CA ASP A 408 -10.73 -11.70 -19.79
C ASP A 408 -10.82 -10.60 -18.71
N PRO A 409 -10.90 -9.31 -19.10
CA PRO A 409 -10.98 -8.17 -18.19
C PRO A 409 -12.33 -8.06 -17.45
N SER A 410 -13.29 -8.95 -17.74
CA SER A 410 -14.57 -8.97 -17.02
C SER A 410 -14.35 -9.26 -15.52
N LEU A 411 -15.04 -8.48 -14.69
CA LEU A 411 -15.19 -8.69 -13.25
C LEU A 411 -16.45 -9.49 -12.91
N ASP A 412 -17.18 -9.94 -13.92
CA ASP A 412 -18.45 -10.63 -13.77
C ASP A 412 -18.27 -12.06 -13.23
N PRO A 413 -19.32 -12.66 -12.65
CA PRO A 413 -19.29 -14.05 -12.20
C PRO A 413 -18.80 -15.02 -13.28
N ILE A 414 -18.15 -16.10 -12.85
CA ILE A 414 -17.73 -17.15 -13.79
C ILE A 414 -18.95 -17.86 -14.39
N PRO A 415 -18.95 -18.16 -15.70
CA PRO A 415 -20.05 -18.90 -16.31
C PRO A 415 -20.10 -20.32 -15.74
N ILE A 416 -21.31 -20.85 -15.55
CA ILE A 416 -21.55 -22.24 -15.18
C ILE A 416 -22.39 -22.91 -16.27
N ASP A 417 -22.07 -24.16 -16.56
CA ASP A 417 -22.76 -24.93 -17.58
C ASP A 417 -24.14 -25.37 -17.06
N MET A 418 -25.17 -24.63 -17.45
CA MET A 418 -26.57 -24.90 -17.07
C MET A 418 -27.11 -26.22 -17.64
N SER A 419 -26.40 -26.84 -18.59
CA SER A 419 -26.79 -28.16 -19.10
C SER A 419 -26.51 -29.31 -18.13
N LYS A 420 -25.61 -29.10 -17.16
CA LYS A 420 -25.24 -30.08 -16.14
C LYS A 420 -26.13 -30.06 -14.90
N GLY A 421 -27.22 -29.31 -14.93
CA GLY A 421 -28.15 -29.19 -13.81
C GLY A 421 -28.04 -27.85 -13.08
N HIS A 422 -28.78 -27.72 -11.98
CA HIS A 422 -28.84 -26.48 -11.20
C HIS A 422 -27.45 -26.11 -10.66
N PRO A 423 -27.02 -24.83 -10.70
CA PRO A 423 -25.72 -24.40 -10.18
C PRO A 423 -25.43 -24.84 -8.75
N ALA A 424 -26.43 -24.71 -7.86
CA ALA A 424 -26.32 -25.19 -6.48
C ALA A 424 -26.01 -26.70 -6.40
N ALA A 425 -26.62 -27.55 -7.24
CA ALA A 425 -26.33 -28.98 -7.28
C ALA A 425 -24.86 -29.24 -7.66
N GLN A 426 -24.37 -28.56 -8.69
CA GLN A 426 -22.98 -28.67 -9.15
C GLN A 426 -21.98 -28.23 -8.07
N LEU A 427 -22.25 -27.11 -7.39
CA LEU A 427 -21.41 -26.62 -6.29
C LEU A 427 -21.40 -27.57 -5.09
N MET A 428 -22.55 -28.17 -4.76
CA MET A 428 -22.64 -29.19 -3.72
C MET A 428 -21.84 -30.45 -4.05
N ASP A 429 -21.94 -30.94 -5.28
CA ASP A 429 -21.23 -32.16 -5.70
C ASP A 429 -19.71 -31.95 -5.70
N ALA A 430 -19.25 -30.78 -6.16
CA ALA A 430 -17.84 -30.39 -6.07
C ALA A 430 -17.37 -30.28 -4.61
N ALA A 431 -18.13 -29.60 -3.76
CA ALA A 431 -17.78 -29.41 -2.36
C ALA A 431 -17.76 -30.72 -1.56
N GLU A 432 -18.69 -31.65 -1.82
CA GLU A 432 -18.69 -32.97 -1.18
C GLU A 432 -17.45 -33.78 -1.62
N ALA A 433 -17.11 -33.76 -2.91
CA ALA A 433 -15.91 -34.45 -3.41
C ALA A 433 -14.63 -33.93 -2.74
N ASP A 434 -14.49 -32.61 -2.62
CA ASP A 434 -13.33 -32.00 -1.98
C ASP A 434 -13.30 -32.22 -0.47
N PHE A 435 -14.46 -32.23 0.19
CA PHE A 435 -14.56 -32.57 1.60
C PHE A 435 -14.17 -34.02 1.88
N GLN A 436 -14.58 -34.99 1.05
CA GLN A 436 -14.16 -36.38 1.19
C GLN A 436 -12.66 -36.55 1.00
N LYS A 437 -12.05 -35.89 0.00
CA LYS A 437 -10.58 -35.87 -0.17
C LYS A 437 -9.90 -35.32 1.08
N LEU A 438 -10.44 -34.23 1.64
CA LEU A 438 -9.91 -33.62 2.85
C LEU A 438 -9.97 -34.56 4.05
N LEU A 439 -11.04 -35.33 4.24
CA LEU A 439 -11.16 -36.28 5.34
C LEU A 439 -10.20 -37.48 5.17
N ASN A 440 -10.05 -37.95 3.93
CA ASN A 440 -9.22 -39.12 3.62
C ASN A 440 -7.71 -38.84 3.81
N ARG A 441 -7.27 -37.59 3.67
CA ARG A 441 -5.87 -37.20 3.84
C ARG A 441 -5.46 -36.90 5.29
N GLN A 442 -6.38 -36.90 6.26
CA GLN A 442 -6.05 -36.57 7.65
C GLN A 442 -5.06 -37.59 8.23
N SER A 443 -3.99 -37.08 8.85
CA SER A 443 -2.93 -37.86 9.49
C SER A 443 -3.46 -38.83 10.55
N LYS A 444 -2.95 -40.06 10.55
CA LYS A 444 -3.34 -41.15 11.46
C LYS A 444 -2.31 -41.46 12.54
N SER A 445 -1.11 -40.88 12.43
CA SER A 445 -0.06 -41.00 13.44
C SER A 445 0.63 -39.66 13.71
N LEU A 446 1.32 -39.57 14.85
CA LEU A 446 2.14 -38.40 15.18
C LEU A 446 3.21 -38.14 14.12
N ALA A 447 3.85 -39.20 13.59
CA ALA A 447 4.86 -39.08 12.55
C ALA A 447 4.29 -38.47 11.26
N GLU A 448 3.09 -38.90 10.84
CA GLU A 448 2.38 -38.34 9.69
C GLU A 448 2.01 -36.86 9.92
N ALA A 449 1.45 -36.53 11.09
CA ALA A 449 1.07 -35.15 11.41
C ALA A 449 2.27 -34.19 11.42
N VAL A 450 3.43 -34.65 11.90
CA VAL A 450 4.68 -33.89 11.85
C VAL A 450 5.17 -33.71 10.41
N ALA A 451 5.09 -34.77 9.59
CA ALA A 451 5.48 -34.70 8.19
C ALA A 451 4.57 -33.74 7.40
N GLU A 452 3.25 -33.81 7.63
CA GLU A 452 2.27 -32.93 6.99
C GLU A 452 2.44 -31.48 7.43
N TYR A 453 2.69 -31.22 8.72
CA TYR A 453 3.02 -29.89 9.23
C TYR A 453 4.25 -29.31 8.51
N ARG A 454 5.34 -30.08 8.39
CA ARG A 454 6.56 -29.65 7.69
C ARG A 454 6.30 -29.39 6.22
N ARG A 455 5.50 -30.25 5.57
CA ARG A 455 5.11 -30.08 4.17
C ARG A 455 4.34 -28.78 3.95
N ARG A 456 3.44 -28.41 4.87
CA ARG A 456 2.62 -27.19 4.77
C ARG A 456 3.40 -25.92 5.10
N TYR A 457 4.15 -25.92 6.20
CA TYR A 457 4.69 -24.68 6.77
C TYR A 457 6.20 -24.53 6.64
N GLY A 458 6.91 -25.57 6.17
CA GLY A 458 8.35 -25.54 5.91
C GLY A 458 9.24 -25.48 7.16
N ILE A 459 8.67 -25.56 8.36
CA ILE A 459 9.38 -25.60 9.64
C ILE A 459 8.92 -26.80 10.48
N PRO A 460 9.70 -27.26 11.47
CA PRO A 460 9.25 -28.23 12.47
C PRO A 460 8.06 -27.68 13.27
N PRO A 461 7.14 -28.50 13.80
CA PRO A 461 6.08 -28.04 14.70
C PRO A 461 6.60 -27.36 15.97
N PRO A 462 5.77 -26.59 16.71
CA PRO A 462 6.19 -25.96 17.96
C PRO A 462 6.52 -27.02 19.04
N PRO A 463 7.25 -26.65 20.10
CA PRO A 463 7.41 -27.53 21.26
C PRO A 463 6.07 -28.03 21.80
N HIS A 464 6.06 -29.24 22.38
CA HIS A 464 4.86 -29.89 22.91
C HIS A 464 3.77 -30.20 21.89
N PHE A 465 4.10 -30.24 20.60
CA PHE A 465 3.19 -30.71 19.55
C PHE A 465 2.73 -32.15 19.77
N ASP A 466 3.58 -33.01 20.33
CA ASP A 466 3.22 -34.37 20.76
C ASP A 466 2.10 -34.38 21.80
N LYS A 467 2.12 -33.42 22.74
CA LYS A 467 1.09 -33.25 23.78
C LYS A 467 -0.22 -32.74 23.21
N TRP A 468 -0.14 -31.81 22.27
CA TRP A 468 -1.31 -31.40 21.51
C TRP A 468 -1.89 -32.56 20.68
N TYR A 469 -1.06 -33.35 20.01
CA TYR A 469 -1.51 -34.49 19.22
C TYR A 469 -2.16 -35.55 20.11
N GLU A 470 -1.55 -35.88 21.25
CA GLU A 470 -2.12 -36.77 22.28
C GLU A 470 -3.48 -36.25 22.75
N PHE A 471 -3.60 -34.95 23.03
CA PHE A 471 -4.86 -34.30 23.41
C PHE A 471 -5.93 -34.41 22.30
N ALA A 472 -5.55 -34.15 21.05
CA ALA A 472 -6.46 -34.21 19.92
C ALA A 472 -6.96 -35.65 19.68
N THR A 473 -6.05 -36.63 19.66
CA THR A 473 -6.38 -38.03 19.43
C THR A 473 -7.23 -38.62 20.56
N ARG A 474 -6.88 -38.39 21.84
CA ARG A 474 -7.63 -38.95 22.96
C ARG A 474 -9.07 -38.41 23.06
N ASN A 475 -9.31 -37.20 22.56
CA ASN A 475 -10.62 -36.55 22.52
C ASN A 475 -11.37 -36.78 21.19
N GLY A 476 -10.78 -37.52 20.26
CA GLY A 476 -11.39 -37.83 18.96
C GLY A 476 -11.60 -36.59 18.10
N VAL A 477 -10.63 -35.66 18.06
CA VAL A 477 -10.63 -34.54 17.11
C VAL A 477 -10.43 -35.08 15.70
N VAL A 478 -11.32 -34.70 14.78
CA VAL A 478 -11.32 -35.24 13.41
C VAL A 478 -10.35 -34.49 12.49
N MET A 479 -10.25 -33.18 12.66
CA MET A 479 -9.51 -32.26 11.79
C MET A 479 -8.12 -32.02 12.37
N VAL A 480 -7.22 -32.98 12.17
CA VAL A 480 -5.87 -32.98 12.75
C VAL A 480 -4.91 -32.05 12.01
N ASP A 481 -5.06 -31.92 10.69
CA ASP A 481 -4.09 -31.18 9.87
C ASP A 481 -4.59 -29.79 9.42
N GLU A 482 -5.84 -29.44 9.69
CA GLU A 482 -6.48 -28.22 9.17
C GLU A 482 -6.40 -27.06 10.16
N TYR A 483 -5.24 -26.42 10.21
CA TYR A 483 -4.88 -25.28 11.08
C TYR A 483 -4.11 -24.18 10.33
N ASP A 484 -4.28 -24.06 9.01
CA ASP A 484 -3.53 -23.13 8.16
C ASP A 484 -3.79 -21.68 8.59
N MET A 485 -5.02 -21.38 9.04
CA MET A 485 -5.38 -20.05 9.51
C MET A 485 -4.49 -19.57 10.67
N ILE A 486 -4.13 -20.46 11.61
CA ILE A 486 -3.25 -20.09 12.73
C ILE A 486 -1.90 -19.61 12.19
N ASN A 487 -1.33 -20.37 11.26
CA ASN A 487 -0.03 -20.06 10.68
C ASN A 487 -0.08 -18.77 9.85
N GLU A 488 -1.12 -18.58 9.05
CA GLU A 488 -1.34 -17.37 8.25
C GLU A 488 -1.46 -16.11 9.12
N MET A 489 -2.23 -16.17 10.21
CA MET A 489 -2.42 -15.05 11.14
C MET A 489 -1.14 -14.69 11.90
N LEU A 490 -0.35 -15.69 12.27
CA LEU A 490 0.89 -15.50 13.02
C LEU A 490 2.08 -15.14 12.13
N LEU A 491 2.01 -15.38 10.81
CA LEU A 491 3.10 -15.16 9.88
C LEU A 491 3.72 -13.74 9.95
N PRO A 492 2.96 -12.63 9.97
CA PRO A 492 3.54 -11.29 10.06
C PRO A 492 4.34 -11.06 11.35
N PHE A 493 3.98 -11.75 12.45
CA PHE A 493 4.65 -11.59 13.74
C PHE A 493 6.07 -12.19 13.75
N TRP A 494 6.35 -13.18 12.89
CA TRP A 494 7.71 -13.70 12.70
C TRP A 494 8.70 -12.63 12.21
N ALA A 495 8.22 -11.54 11.60
CA ALA A 495 9.08 -10.43 11.16
C ALA A 495 9.62 -9.55 12.31
N LEU A 496 8.93 -9.58 13.46
CA LEU A 496 9.23 -8.78 14.64
C LEU A 496 10.10 -9.56 15.63
N LYS A 497 10.92 -8.87 16.43
CA LYS A 497 11.63 -9.53 17.53
C LYS A 497 10.61 -9.99 18.60
N PRO A 498 10.79 -11.15 19.24
CA PRO A 498 9.91 -11.64 20.30
C PRO A 498 9.63 -10.60 21.41
N ALA A 499 10.67 -9.96 21.95
CA ALA A 499 10.54 -8.87 22.92
C ALA A 499 9.71 -7.67 22.43
N THR A 500 9.71 -7.38 21.12
CA THR A 500 8.85 -6.32 20.55
C THR A 500 7.38 -6.72 20.61
N ILE A 501 7.06 -7.99 20.37
CA ILE A 501 5.69 -8.50 20.44
C ILE A 501 5.18 -8.44 21.90
N ARG A 502 6.00 -8.92 22.85
CA ARG A 502 5.71 -8.86 24.30
C ARG A 502 5.53 -7.42 24.79
N SER A 503 6.40 -6.50 24.36
CA SER A 503 6.26 -5.08 24.69
C SER A 503 4.96 -4.48 24.13
N ARG A 504 4.54 -4.84 22.90
CA ARG A 504 3.30 -4.32 22.31
C ARG A 504 2.06 -4.82 23.04
N VAL A 505 2.00 -6.09 23.43
CA VAL A 505 0.86 -6.60 24.22
C VAL A 505 0.85 -6.00 25.63
N ALA A 506 2.00 -5.90 26.30
CA ALA A 506 2.08 -5.27 27.62
C ALA A 506 1.57 -3.82 27.60
N ASN A 507 1.96 -3.02 26.60
CA ASN A 507 1.46 -1.65 26.44
C ASN A 507 -0.05 -1.61 26.15
N ALA A 508 -0.57 -2.57 25.37
CA ALA A 508 -2.00 -2.65 25.06
C ALA A 508 -2.82 -3.03 26.29
N LEU A 509 -2.34 -3.98 27.12
CA LEU A 509 -3.01 -4.42 28.34
C LEU A 509 -2.93 -3.38 29.47
N GLY A 510 -1.85 -2.61 29.52
CA GLY A 510 -1.56 -1.67 30.60
C GLY A 510 -2.45 -0.44 30.67
N HIS A 511 -3.22 -0.14 29.62
CA HIS A 511 -4.06 1.04 29.58
C HIS A 511 -5.49 0.69 30.01
N GLU A 512 -6.05 1.46 30.96
CA GLU A 512 -7.41 1.28 31.52
C GLU A 512 -8.50 1.17 30.43
N ASP A 513 -8.25 1.89 29.35
CA ASP A 513 -9.20 2.17 28.29
C ASP A 513 -9.00 1.24 27.06
N SER A 514 -8.19 0.19 27.20
CA SER A 514 -7.83 -0.77 26.15
C SER A 514 -9.00 -1.66 25.69
N SER A 515 -9.98 -1.90 26.58
CA SER A 515 -11.10 -2.82 26.36
C SER A 515 -10.63 -4.23 25.97
N LEU A 516 -9.60 -4.72 26.68
CA LEU A 516 -9.07 -6.07 26.54
C LEU A 516 -9.23 -6.84 27.86
N LEU A 517 -9.69 -8.09 27.78
CA LEU A 517 -9.48 -9.08 28.83
C LEU A 517 -8.00 -9.47 28.82
N ALA A 518 -7.32 -9.16 29.91
CA ALA A 518 -5.91 -9.47 30.11
C ALA A 518 -5.77 -10.85 30.77
N VAL A 519 -4.86 -11.69 30.27
CA VAL A 519 -4.53 -12.99 30.88
C VAL A 519 -3.02 -13.17 30.91
N ALA A 520 -2.47 -13.48 32.09
CA ALA A 520 -1.06 -13.78 32.29
C ALA A 520 -0.90 -15.28 32.58
N ILE A 521 -0.11 -15.95 31.74
CA ILE A 521 0.29 -17.34 31.96
C ILE A 521 1.71 -17.34 32.52
N ARG A 522 1.91 -18.03 33.65
CA ARG A 522 3.21 -18.21 34.30
C ARG A 522 3.35 -19.64 34.82
N HIS A 523 4.52 -20.24 34.65
CA HIS A 523 4.85 -21.56 35.19
C HIS A 523 3.82 -22.65 34.83
N GLY A 524 3.24 -22.57 33.63
CA GLY A 524 2.22 -23.52 33.18
C GLY A 524 0.85 -23.37 33.87
N ALA A 525 0.53 -22.20 34.43
CA ALA A 525 -0.77 -21.88 35.00
C ALA A 525 -1.23 -20.46 34.59
N VAL A 526 -2.55 -20.22 34.66
CA VAL A 526 -3.08 -18.85 34.58
C VAL A 526 -2.87 -18.19 35.93
N GLU A 527 -1.90 -17.29 36.02
CA GLU A 527 -1.51 -16.61 37.25
C GLU A 527 -2.48 -15.47 37.58
N ASN A 528 -2.94 -14.76 36.55
CA ASN A 528 -3.78 -13.58 36.71
C ASN A 528 -4.63 -13.31 35.47
N TYR A 529 -5.81 -12.72 35.67
CA TYR A 529 -6.66 -12.22 34.60
C TYR A 529 -7.47 -11.02 35.07
N GLN A 530 -7.67 -10.03 34.21
CA GLN A 530 -8.30 -8.75 34.56
C GLN A 530 -9.19 -8.23 33.43
N ASN A 531 -10.20 -7.40 33.77
CA ASN A 531 -11.20 -6.80 32.87
C ASN A 531 -12.15 -7.82 32.21
N GLY A 532 -13.19 -7.32 31.54
CA GLY A 532 -14.21 -8.15 30.89
C GLY A 532 -15.27 -8.68 31.86
N GLU A 533 -16.37 -9.16 31.30
CA GLU A 533 -17.47 -9.74 32.09
C GLU A 533 -17.07 -11.13 32.64
N GLU A 534 -17.62 -11.48 33.80
CA GLU A 534 -17.29 -12.72 34.52
C GLU A 534 -17.44 -13.98 33.64
N TRP A 535 -18.49 -14.05 32.84
CA TRP A 535 -18.71 -15.20 31.95
C TRP A 535 -17.61 -15.34 30.91
N GLN A 536 -17.11 -14.23 30.36
CA GLN A 536 -16.06 -14.25 29.33
C GLN A 536 -14.72 -14.65 29.94
N GLN A 537 -14.42 -14.18 31.16
CA GLN A 537 -13.26 -14.62 31.93
C GLN A 537 -13.31 -16.13 32.17
N GLN A 538 -14.42 -16.63 32.75
CA GLN A 538 -14.61 -18.05 33.06
C GLN A 538 -14.48 -18.93 31.82
N ALA A 539 -15.04 -18.52 30.70
CA ALA A 539 -14.95 -19.24 29.44
C ALA A 539 -13.54 -19.26 28.86
N THR A 540 -12.88 -18.09 28.81
CA THR A 540 -11.54 -17.95 28.23
C THR A 540 -10.51 -18.74 29.04
N VAL A 541 -10.54 -18.61 30.37
CA VAL A 541 -9.70 -19.40 31.29
C VAL A 541 -10.09 -20.88 31.27
N GLY A 542 -11.38 -21.18 31.24
CA GLY A 542 -11.93 -22.53 31.18
C GLY A 542 -11.43 -23.33 29.98
N MET A 543 -11.38 -22.71 28.80
CA MET A 543 -10.84 -23.34 27.58
C MET A 543 -9.36 -23.75 27.71
N MET A 544 -8.56 -23.11 28.57
CA MET A 544 -7.13 -23.42 28.73
C MET A 544 -6.84 -24.48 29.80
N LYS A 545 -7.82 -24.78 30.66
CA LYS A 545 -7.62 -25.55 31.90
C LYS A 545 -6.92 -26.89 31.71
N GLN A 546 -7.15 -27.58 30.59
CA GLN A 546 -6.62 -28.92 30.36
C GLN A 546 -5.19 -28.96 29.81
N PHE A 547 -4.67 -27.83 29.30
CA PHE A 547 -3.41 -27.80 28.56
C PHE A 547 -2.46 -26.67 28.96
N VAL A 548 -2.88 -25.74 29.83
CA VAL A 548 -2.07 -24.59 30.25
C VAL A 548 -0.68 -24.97 30.77
N GLN A 549 -0.53 -26.16 31.37
CA GLN A 549 0.74 -26.70 31.85
C GLN A 549 1.80 -26.93 30.76
N TYR A 550 1.40 -26.95 29.48
CA TYR A 550 2.29 -27.10 28.34
C TYR A 550 2.63 -25.78 27.65
N LEU A 551 2.09 -24.65 28.13
CA LEU A 551 2.32 -23.34 27.55
C LEU A 551 3.50 -22.64 28.23
N PRO A 552 4.28 -21.83 27.49
CA PRO A 552 5.30 -20.97 28.09
C PRO A 552 4.67 -19.73 28.73
N ASP A 553 5.51 -18.98 29.45
CA ASP A 553 5.11 -17.71 30.04
C ASP A 553 4.77 -16.68 28.95
N MET A 554 3.58 -16.09 29.03
CA MET A 554 3.09 -15.11 28.07
C MET A 554 1.98 -14.22 28.65
N ASP A 555 1.81 -13.04 28.05
CA ASP A 555 0.68 -12.14 28.30
C ASP A 555 -0.22 -12.12 27.07
N LEU A 556 -1.54 -12.25 27.29
CA LEU A 556 -2.55 -12.38 26.24
C LEU A 556 -3.62 -11.30 26.43
N GLY A 557 -3.98 -10.63 25.33
CA GLY A 557 -5.04 -9.63 25.30
C GLY A 557 -6.19 -10.05 24.39
N PHE A 558 -7.35 -10.32 24.99
CA PHE A 558 -8.56 -10.72 24.29
C PHE A 558 -9.50 -9.54 24.11
N ASN A 559 -9.87 -9.25 22.87
CA ASN A 559 -10.80 -8.17 22.52
C ASN A 559 -12.17 -8.38 23.16
N LEU A 560 -12.65 -7.35 23.85
CA LEU A 560 -14.00 -7.32 24.45
C LEU A 560 -15.06 -6.76 23.50
N HIS A 561 -14.66 -6.07 22.43
CA HIS A 561 -15.59 -5.56 21.43
C HIS A 561 -15.98 -6.64 20.42
N ASP A 562 -17.13 -6.45 19.79
CA ASP A 562 -17.53 -7.20 18.59
C ASP A 562 -16.56 -6.89 17.44
N GLU A 563 -16.21 -5.60 17.27
CA GLU A 563 -15.40 -5.08 16.19
C GLU A 563 -13.89 -5.39 16.34
N PRO A 564 -13.19 -5.80 15.26
CA PRO A 564 -11.76 -6.10 15.27
C PRO A 564 -10.89 -4.85 15.42
N ARG A 565 -9.61 -5.05 15.75
CA ARG A 565 -8.78 -4.03 16.41
C ARG A 565 -7.50 -3.67 15.67
N VAL A 566 -6.96 -4.52 14.81
CA VAL A 566 -5.61 -4.35 14.26
C VAL A 566 -5.66 -4.24 12.74
N VAL A 567 -5.26 -3.09 12.19
CA VAL A 567 -5.17 -2.87 10.73
C VAL A 567 -3.83 -2.27 10.36
N VAL A 568 -2.95 -3.09 9.79
CA VAL A 568 -1.60 -2.72 9.39
C VAL A 568 -1.60 -2.30 7.92
N PRO A 569 -1.10 -1.11 7.57
CA PRO A 569 -1.00 -0.69 6.16
C PRO A 569 -0.27 -1.72 5.28
N ASN A 570 -0.79 -1.95 4.07
CA ASN A 570 -0.36 -3.05 3.20
C ASN A 570 1.15 -3.05 2.90
N ASN A 571 1.75 -1.89 2.67
CA ASN A 571 3.20 -1.79 2.41
C ASN A 571 4.03 -2.35 3.57
N LEU A 572 3.63 -2.08 4.80
CA LEU A 572 4.28 -2.57 6.01
C LEU A 572 3.95 -4.05 6.23
N LEU A 573 2.69 -4.45 6.08
CA LEU A 573 2.25 -5.84 6.24
C LEU A 573 2.95 -6.77 5.24
N SER A 574 2.95 -6.40 3.95
CA SER A 574 3.62 -7.15 2.88
C SER A 574 5.13 -7.25 3.13
N SER A 575 5.77 -6.17 3.61
CA SER A 575 7.19 -6.21 3.99
C SER A 575 7.46 -7.16 5.17
N MET A 576 6.59 -7.17 6.19
CA MET A 576 6.70 -8.11 7.30
C MET A 576 6.53 -9.55 6.83
N VAL A 577 5.50 -9.84 6.02
CA VAL A 577 5.27 -11.18 5.46
C VAL A 577 6.45 -11.64 4.61
N ALA A 578 6.98 -10.77 3.74
CA ALA A 578 8.14 -11.08 2.91
C ALA A 578 9.38 -11.39 3.76
N LYS A 579 9.65 -10.58 4.80
CA LYS A 579 10.76 -10.84 5.73
C LYS A 579 10.59 -12.16 6.47
N ALA A 580 9.38 -12.46 6.94
CA ALA A 580 9.09 -13.72 7.61
C ALA A 580 9.36 -14.93 6.69
N ARG A 581 8.82 -14.91 5.47
CA ARG A 581 8.94 -16.01 4.50
C ARG A 581 10.35 -16.16 3.93
N ASN A 582 11.03 -15.06 3.62
CA ASN A 582 12.28 -15.10 2.87
C ASN A 582 13.52 -15.15 3.77
N GLU A 583 13.43 -14.69 5.00
CA GLU A 583 14.57 -14.60 5.92
C GLU A 583 14.37 -15.46 7.17
N VAL A 584 13.28 -15.25 7.91
CA VAL A 584 13.14 -15.80 9.27
C VAL A 584 12.81 -17.29 9.26
N LEU A 585 11.75 -17.70 8.56
CA LEU A 585 11.34 -19.10 8.48
C LEU A 585 12.42 -20.00 7.85
N PRO A 586 13.11 -19.61 6.76
CA PRO A 586 14.21 -20.39 6.20
C PRO A 586 15.39 -20.56 7.17
N ARG A 587 15.66 -19.60 8.07
CA ARG A 587 16.66 -19.79 9.13
C ARG A 587 16.22 -20.82 10.15
N SER A 588 14.97 -20.75 10.60
CA SER A 588 14.42 -21.76 11.52
C SER A 588 14.40 -23.16 10.89
N ALA A 589 14.07 -23.26 9.59
CA ALA A 589 14.04 -24.52 8.86
C ALA A 589 15.41 -25.20 8.72
N LYS A 590 16.51 -24.44 8.76
CA LYS A 590 17.88 -24.99 8.71
C LYS A 590 18.29 -25.74 9.98
N ASN A 591 17.57 -25.54 11.08
CA ASN A 591 17.84 -26.25 12.31
C ASN A 591 17.35 -27.71 12.23
N ALA A 592 18.28 -28.63 11.96
CA ALA A 592 17.98 -30.05 11.81
C ALA A 592 17.62 -30.76 13.12
N SER A 593 17.91 -30.17 14.28
CA SER A 593 17.67 -30.77 15.60
C SER A 593 17.14 -29.73 16.58
N PRO A 594 15.92 -29.21 16.36
CA PRO A 594 15.33 -28.21 17.24
C PRO A 594 15.09 -28.79 18.63
N ARG A 595 15.22 -27.92 19.65
CA ARG A 595 14.94 -28.30 21.03
C ARG A 595 13.43 -28.40 21.24
N ASN A 596 12.94 -29.56 21.68
CA ASN A 596 11.54 -29.75 22.08
C ASN A 596 11.27 -29.20 23.50
N GLY A 597 11.36 -27.89 23.65
CA GLY A 597 11.05 -27.20 24.89
C GLY A 597 11.15 -25.69 24.72
N PHE A 598 10.18 -24.98 25.29
CA PHE A 598 10.20 -23.53 25.36
C PHE A 598 11.37 -23.01 26.20
N SER A 599 11.76 -21.77 25.97
CA SER A 599 12.78 -21.09 26.75
C SER A 599 12.29 -20.81 28.17
N ALA A 600 13.24 -20.54 29.08
CA ALA A 600 12.92 -20.09 30.41
C ALA A 600 12.22 -18.72 30.38
N HIS A 601 11.66 -18.32 31.52
CA HIS A 601 10.99 -17.04 31.73
C HIS A 601 11.71 -15.85 31.04
N PRO A 602 11.06 -15.16 30.09
CA PRO A 602 11.63 -13.98 29.45
C PRO A 602 11.92 -12.86 30.46
N ALA A 603 13.11 -12.26 30.38
CA ALA A 603 13.55 -11.25 31.36
C ALA A 603 12.73 -9.94 31.36
N ASP A 604 11.93 -9.71 30.31
CA ASP A 604 11.04 -8.57 30.15
C ASP A 604 9.59 -8.85 30.57
N LEU A 605 9.27 -10.08 30.99
CA LEU A 605 8.00 -10.39 31.66
C LEU A 605 8.16 -10.23 33.18
N ASN A 606 7.06 -9.89 33.85
CA ASN A 606 6.99 -9.86 35.31
C ASN A 606 6.47 -11.19 35.87
N ASP A 607 6.32 -11.29 37.18
CA ASP A 607 5.80 -12.48 37.87
C ASP A 607 4.32 -12.82 37.58
N GLY A 608 3.61 -12.03 36.77
CA GLY A 608 2.21 -12.23 36.40
C GLY A 608 1.21 -11.66 37.41
N THR A 609 1.63 -11.23 38.60
CA THR A 609 0.71 -10.76 39.66
C THR A 609 0.00 -9.45 39.34
N ARG A 610 0.52 -8.68 38.37
CA ARG A 610 -0.10 -7.44 37.85
C ARG A 610 0.27 -7.21 36.39
N PHE A 611 -0.59 -6.50 35.66
CA PHE A 611 -0.22 -5.96 34.35
C PHE A 611 0.46 -4.60 34.53
N VAL A 612 1.47 -4.31 33.70
CA VAL A 612 2.23 -3.06 33.76
C VAL A 612 1.35 -1.92 33.27
N GLU A 613 1.05 -0.96 34.12
CA GLU A 613 0.25 0.22 33.74
C GLU A 613 0.93 1.05 32.64
N SER A 614 0.13 1.51 31.69
CA SER A 614 0.54 2.42 30.62
C SER A 614 -0.30 3.68 30.65
N SER A 615 0.36 4.84 30.68
CA SER A 615 -0.30 6.15 30.64
C SER A 615 -0.69 6.58 29.22
N THR A 616 -0.43 5.76 28.21
CA THR A 616 -0.71 6.08 26.80
C THR A 616 -1.31 4.88 26.07
N THR A 617 -2.17 5.16 25.09
CA THR A 617 -2.76 4.15 24.21
C THR A 617 -2.43 4.45 22.76
N LYS A 618 -2.27 3.39 21.96
CA LYS A 618 -2.11 3.45 20.50
C LYS A 618 -3.41 3.12 19.76
N PHE A 619 -4.50 2.85 20.49
CA PHE A 619 -5.82 2.64 19.89
C PHE A 619 -6.48 3.98 19.60
N ASN A 620 -6.77 4.24 18.33
CA ASN A 620 -7.54 5.39 17.88
C ASN A 620 -9.03 5.03 17.87
N ARG A 621 -9.90 5.92 18.38
CA ARG A 621 -11.35 5.67 18.51
C ARG A 621 -12.15 6.44 17.47
N PHE A 622 -12.97 5.74 16.69
CA PHE A 622 -13.82 6.30 15.64
C PHE A 622 -15.24 5.73 15.65
N ALA A 623 -15.78 5.46 16.85
CA ALA A 623 -17.16 5.00 17.00
C ALA A 623 -18.16 5.88 16.24
N HIS A 624 -19.14 5.26 15.59
CA HIS A 624 -20.18 5.92 14.79
C HIS A 624 -19.66 6.77 13.60
N GLN A 625 -18.48 6.44 13.05
CA GLN A 625 -17.93 7.08 11.84
C GLN A 625 -17.77 6.06 10.72
N GLN A 626 -17.63 6.54 9.48
CA GLN A 626 -17.30 5.69 8.35
C GLN A 626 -15.91 5.09 8.51
N THR A 627 -15.79 3.79 8.29
CA THR A 627 -14.56 3.04 8.58
C THR A 627 -13.93 2.41 7.35
N TRP A 628 -14.53 2.56 6.17
CA TRP A 628 -14.03 1.95 4.93
C TRP A 628 -12.56 2.29 4.65
N THR A 629 -12.20 3.58 4.72
CA THR A 629 -10.84 4.07 4.44
C THR A 629 -9.79 3.46 5.36
N HIS A 630 -10.12 3.27 6.64
CA HIS A 630 -9.26 2.57 7.60
C HIS A 630 -9.24 1.07 7.35
N SER A 631 -10.41 0.47 7.11
CA SER A 631 -10.57 -0.98 6.96
C SER A 631 -9.87 -1.53 5.73
N ARG A 632 -9.81 -0.77 4.62
CA ARG A 632 -9.12 -1.21 3.39
C ARG A 632 -7.59 -1.08 3.43
N LEU A 633 -6.99 -0.50 4.48
CA LEU A 633 -5.55 -0.16 4.51
C LEU A 633 -4.60 -1.34 4.28
N SER A 634 -5.00 -2.56 4.68
CA SER A 634 -4.21 -3.77 4.47
C SER A 634 -4.39 -4.40 3.08
N CYS A 635 -5.30 -3.87 2.25
CA CYS A 635 -5.51 -4.38 0.89
C CYS A 635 -4.32 -4.04 -0.04
N PRO A 636 -3.97 -4.95 -0.97
CA PRO A 636 -2.97 -4.69 -2.01
C PRO A 636 -3.28 -3.45 -2.84
N ALA A 637 -2.24 -2.71 -3.26
CA ALA A 637 -2.43 -1.46 -4.01
C ALA A 637 -3.07 -1.66 -5.40
N ASP A 638 -2.97 -2.88 -5.94
CA ASP A 638 -3.58 -3.34 -7.19
C ASP A 638 -4.97 -3.97 -7.00
N SER A 639 -5.46 -4.05 -5.76
CA SER A 639 -6.79 -4.60 -5.47
C SER A 639 -7.92 -3.64 -5.82
N GLN A 640 -9.11 -4.20 -6.05
CA GLN A 640 -10.32 -3.46 -6.38
C GLN A 640 -10.72 -2.48 -5.28
N ALA A 641 -10.38 -2.76 -4.02
CA ALA A 641 -10.63 -1.86 -2.91
C ALA A 641 -9.67 -0.65 -2.83
N GLN A 642 -8.52 -0.64 -3.52
CA GLN A 642 -7.51 0.43 -3.46
C GLN A 642 -7.57 1.42 -4.64
N THR A 643 -8.66 1.40 -5.40
CA THR A 643 -8.91 2.34 -6.49
C THR A 643 -9.16 3.78 -6.00
N PHE A 644 -9.04 4.73 -6.92
CA PHE A 644 -9.18 6.18 -6.66
C PHE A 644 -10.61 6.70 -6.75
N GLU A 645 -11.49 5.98 -7.46
CA GLU A 645 -12.90 6.34 -7.62
C GLU A 645 -13.73 5.85 -6.43
N ASP A 646 -14.82 6.55 -6.12
CA ASP A 646 -15.73 6.19 -5.04
C ASP A 646 -16.70 5.06 -5.44
N ASP A 647 -17.10 5.00 -6.71
CA ASP A 647 -18.03 4.00 -7.25
C ASP A 647 -17.28 3.00 -8.15
N VAL A 648 -16.94 1.86 -7.57
CA VAL A 648 -16.07 0.86 -8.20
C VAL A 648 -16.77 -0.48 -8.20
N ALA A 649 -16.74 -1.19 -9.33
CA ALA A 649 -17.35 -2.51 -9.44
C ALA A 649 -16.60 -3.54 -8.59
N ASP A 650 -17.32 -4.52 -8.03
CA ASP A 650 -16.70 -5.64 -7.31
C ASP A 650 -16.05 -6.63 -8.28
N ASN A 651 -14.96 -7.26 -7.87
CA ASN A 651 -14.37 -8.40 -8.57
C ASN A 651 -15.14 -9.68 -8.23
N ARG A 652 -16.32 -9.86 -8.85
CA ARG A 652 -17.20 -11.00 -8.59
C ARG A 652 -16.68 -12.29 -9.20
N LYS A 653 -15.85 -12.20 -10.23
CA LYS A 653 -15.21 -13.34 -10.90
C LYS A 653 -14.49 -14.30 -9.93
N VAL A 654 -13.90 -13.79 -8.85
CA VAL A 654 -13.13 -14.63 -7.91
C VAL A 654 -13.98 -15.37 -6.88
N TYR A 655 -15.29 -15.07 -6.78
CA TYR A 655 -16.14 -15.65 -5.75
C TYR A 655 -17.56 -16.04 -6.16
N ALA A 656 -18.08 -15.54 -7.29
CA ALA A 656 -19.44 -15.77 -7.74
C ALA A 656 -19.48 -16.56 -9.06
N ALA A 657 -20.48 -17.43 -9.20
CA ALA A 657 -20.73 -18.24 -10.38
C ALA A 657 -22.16 -18.05 -10.91
N SER A 658 -22.33 -18.16 -12.23
CA SER A 658 -23.56 -17.87 -12.98
C SER A 658 -24.03 -16.42 -12.92
N ASP A 659 -25.02 -16.09 -13.75
CA ASP A 659 -25.65 -14.77 -13.82
C ASP A 659 -26.29 -14.35 -12.47
N LEU A 660 -26.86 -15.30 -11.71
CA LEU A 660 -27.43 -15.02 -10.38
C LEU A 660 -26.35 -14.85 -9.29
N GLY A 661 -25.10 -15.21 -9.56
CA GLY A 661 -23.96 -14.96 -8.66
C GLY A 661 -23.88 -15.87 -7.42
N PHE A 662 -24.13 -17.18 -7.55
CA PHE A 662 -23.94 -18.15 -6.47
C PHE A 662 -22.50 -18.11 -5.94
N VAL A 663 -22.33 -18.03 -4.62
CA VAL A 663 -21.01 -17.94 -3.99
C VAL A 663 -20.30 -19.29 -4.04
N TYR A 664 -19.25 -19.42 -4.86
CA TYR A 664 -18.44 -20.64 -4.96
C TYR A 664 -17.17 -20.59 -4.08
N ASN A 665 -16.65 -19.39 -3.78
CA ASN A 665 -15.45 -19.20 -2.97
C ASN A 665 -15.71 -18.22 -1.81
N MET A 666 -15.96 -18.77 -0.63
CA MET A 666 -16.27 -18.00 0.58
C MET A 666 -15.08 -17.16 1.08
N THR A 667 -13.85 -17.64 0.92
CA THR A 667 -12.65 -16.91 1.33
C THR A 667 -12.50 -15.63 0.51
N ALA A 668 -12.69 -15.72 -0.81
CA ALA A 668 -12.65 -14.56 -1.69
C ALA A 668 -13.87 -13.63 -1.53
N PHE A 669 -15.06 -14.17 -1.28
CA PHE A 669 -16.28 -13.40 -1.01
C PHE A 669 -16.15 -12.53 0.26
N SER A 670 -15.64 -13.13 1.35
CA SER A 670 -15.39 -12.42 2.61
C SER A 670 -14.18 -11.48 2.56
N ASP A 671 -13.42 -11.49 1.47
CA ASP A 671 -12.30 -10.58 1.30
C ASP A 671 -12.75 -9.23 0.75
N ILE A 672 -12.72 -8.22 1.62
CA ILE A 672 -13.17 -6.87 1.28
C ILE A 672 -12.32 -6.23 0.18
N CYS A 673 -11.10 -6.73 -0.04
CA CYS A 673 -10.23 -6.22 -1.09
C CYS A 673 -10.78 -6.48 -2.50
N ASN A 674 -11.74 -7.43 -2.63
CA ASN A 674 -12.44 -7.74 -3.88
C ASN A 674 -13.74 -6.95 -4.06
N SER A 675 -14.30 -6.37 -2.99
CA SER A 675 -15.69 -5.86 -3.00
C SER A 675 -15.81 -4.43 -2.44
N PRO A 676 -15.35 -3.39 -3.17
CA PRO A 676 -15.48 -2.00 -2.74
C PRO A 676 -16.93 -1.53 -2.54
N SER A 677 -17.93 -2.18 -3.14
CA SER A 677 -19.34 -1.88 -2.90
C SER A 677 -19.74 -2.01 -1.42
N LEU A 678 -19.00 -2.76 -0.62
CA LEU A 678 -19.22 -2.94 0.81
C LEU A 678 -19.09 -1.62 1.59
N SER A 679 -18.31 -0.67 1.08
CA SER A 679 -18.16 0.68 1.65
C SER A 679 -19.50 1.39 1.90
N SER A 680 -20.51 1.10 1.07
CA SER A 680 -21.83 1.75 1.09
C SER A 680 -22.99 0.77 1.25
N THR A 681 -22.73 -0.53 1.43
CA THR A 681 -23.77 -1.57 1.53
C THR A 681 -23.69 -2.41 2.81
N TYR A 682 -22.66 -2.20 3.64
CA TYR A 682 -22.46 -2.99 4.85
C TYR A 682 -22.23 -2.10 6.08
N GLY A 683 -23.02 -2.35 7.14
CA GLY A 683 -23.14 -1.43 8.28
C GLY A 683 -21.85 -1.21 9.09
N PHE A 684 -20.95 -2.21 9.16
CA PHE A 684 -19.64 -2.06 9.79
C PHE A 684 -18.77 -0.98 9.12
N PHE A 685 -18.86 -0.84 7.79
CA PHE A 685 -18.13 0.21 7.04
C PHE A 685 -18.85 1.54 7.04
N GLU A 686 -20.18 1.50 7.13
CA GLU A 686 -21.04 2.66 7.23
C GLU A 686 -20.76 3.41 8.54
N ARG A 687 -21.05 2.80 9.69
CA ARG A 687 -20.84 3.32 11.05
C ARG A 687 -20.98 2.17 12.05
N PRO A 688 -19.92 1.59 12.62
CA PRO A 688 -20.05 0.58 13.68
C PRO A 688 -20.31 1.23 15.05
N ASN A 689 -20.75 0.45 16.04
CA ASN A 689 -21.00 0.99 17.40
C ASN A 689 -19.71 1.27 18.15
N ALA A 690 -18.71 0.41 17.99
CA ALA A 690 -17.34 0.67 18.43
C ALA A 690 -16.38 0.55 17.24
N PHE A 691 -15.32 1.36 17.24
CA PHE A 691 -14.23 1.20 16.29
C PHE A 691 -12.98 1.78 16.91
N ASN A 692 -12.29 0.99 17.74
CA ASN A 692 -10.98 1.38 18.22
C ASN A 692 -9.92 0.50 17.58
N ILE A 693 -9.06 1.13 16.79
CA ILE A 693 -8.10 0.41 15.95
C ILE A 693 -6.67 0.87 16.21
N ILE A 694 -5.73 -0.03 15.95
CA ILE A 694 -4.30 0.23 15.99
C ILE A 694 -3.69 -0.07 14.61
N HIS A 695 -2.81 0.82 14.15
CA HIS A 695 -2.10 0.68 12.87
C HIS A 695 -0.72 0.02 12.98
N GLU A 696 -0.41 -0.47 14.18
CA GLU A 696 0.79 -1.21 14.51
C GLU A 696 0.44 -2.68 14.78
N LEU A 697 1.18 -3.61 14.17
CA LEU A 697 0.97 -5.05 14.36
C LEU A 697 1.12 -5.44 15.84
N THR A 698 -0.01 -5.61 16.53
CA THR A 698 -0.12 -5.84 17.97
C THR A 698 -0.93 -7.11 18.16
N PRO A 699 -0.50 -8.06 19.01
CA PRO A 699 -1.19 -9.34 19.14
C PRO A 699 -2.46 -9.16 19.99
N VAL A 700 -3.59 -8.98 19.31
CA VAL A 700 -4.92 -8.90 19.93
C VAL A 700 -5.74 -10.10 19.47
N PHE A 701 -6.29 -10.85 20.42
CA PHE A 701 -7.09 -12.04 20.15
C PHE A 701 -8.56 -11.66 20.02
N SER A 702 -9.18 -11.90 18.87
CA SER A 702 -10.57 -11.52 18.58
C SER A 702 -11.40 -12.72 18.17
N GLN A 703 -12.69 -12.72 18.50
CA GLN A 703 -13.60 -13.84 18.21
C GLN A 703 -13.93 -13.94 16.71
N SER A 704 -13.89 -12.80 16.00
CA SER A 704 -14.07 -12.72 14.55
C SER A 704 -13.34 -11.49 13.99
N LYS A 705 -13.13 -11.44 12.67
CA LYS A 705 -12.50 -10.29 12.00
C LYS A 705 -12.87 -10.17 10.53
N ILE A 706 -12.69 -8.98 9.98
CA ILE A 706 -12.71 -8.72 8.54
C ILE A 706 -11.36 -9.14 7.91
N SER A 707 -11.35 -9.54 6.63
CA SER A 707 -10.17 -10.09 5.93
C SER A 707 -8.90 -9.22 6.05
N SER A 708 -9.07 -7.91 6.03
CA SER A 708 -7.99 -6.93 6.09
C SER A 708 -7.45 -6.68 7.50
N PHE A 709 -7.97 -7.32 8.55
CA PHE A 709 -7.53 -7.12 9.93
C PHE A 709 -6.55 -8.22 10.38
N GLN A 710 -5.57 -7.83 11.21
CA GLN A 710 -4.50 -8.71 11.70
C GLN A 710 -4.72 -9.19 13.13
N ASP A 711 -5.94 -9.04 13.66
CA ASP A 711 -6.37 -9.72 14.88
C ASP A 711 -6.13 -11.24 14.76
N ILE A 712 -5.75 -11.86 15.87
CA ILE A 712 -5.54 -13.30 15.98
C ILE A 712 -6.88 -13.92 16.34
N LEU A 713 -7.47 -14.69 15.43
CA LEU A 713 -8.74 -15.37 15.70
C LEU A 713 -8.54 -16.46 16.74
N TYR A 714 -9.49 -16.57 17.68
CA TYR A 714 -9.55 -17.66 18.63
C TYR A 714 -10.98 -18.19 18.76
N PRO A 715 -11.15 -19.44 19.27
CA PRO A 715 -12.47 -20.01 19.45
C PRO A 715 -13.33 -19.16 20.38
N SER A 716 -14.50 -18.75 19.91
CA SER A 716 -15.35 -17.78 20.60
C SER A 716 -15.84 -18.32 21.96
N PRO A 717 -15.57 -17.61 23.07
CA PRO A 717 -16.14 -17.91 24.39
C PRO A 717 -17.67 -17.96 24.40
N TRP A 718 -18.31 -17.20 23.49
CA TRP A 718 -19.76 -17.15 23.34
C TRP A 718 -20.37 -18.51 22.98
N TYR A 719 -19.76 -19.22 22.03
CA TYR A 719 -20.20 -20.57 21.66
C TYR A 719 -19.80 -21.62 22.70
N TRP A 720 -18.59 -21.54 23.26
CA TRP A 720 -18.10 -22.54 24.23
C TRP A 720 -18.96 -22.58 25.51
N MET A 721 -19.48 -21.42 25.95
CA MET A 721 -20.45 -21.34 27.04
C MET A 721 -21.89 -21.68 26.65
N GLY A 722 -22.19 -21.84 25.36
CA GLY A 722 -23.56 -22.07 24.88
C GLY A 722 -24.50 -20.89 25.15
N LYS A 723 -24.03 -19.64 24.97
CA LYS A 723 -24.85 -18.44 25.22
C LYS A 723 -26.13 -18.40 24.37
N VAL A 724 -26.09 -19.02 23.19
CA VAL A 724 -27.30 -19.35 22.41
C VAL A 724 -27.50 -20.86 22.52
N GLY A 725 -28.46 -21.26 23.35
CA GLY A 725 -28.80 -22.66 23.56
C GLY A 725 -29.54 -23.29 22.38
N TYR A 726 -29.43 -24.62 22.28
CA TYR A 726 -30.29 -25.46 21.43
C TYR A 726 -31.00 -26.46 22.34
N ASP A 727 -32.33 -26.43 22.32
CA ASP A 727 -33.19 -27.37 23.03
C ASP A 727 -33.80 -28.36 22.02
N GLU A 728 -33.29 -29.59 22.03
CA GLU A 728 -33.78 -30.65 21.15
C GLU A 728 -35.27 -30.97 21.38
N THR A 729 -35.80 -30.75 22.59
CA THR A 729 -37.22 -31.03 22.89
C THR A 729 -38.17 -30.06 22.20
N ARG A 730 -37.65 -28.91 21.75
CA ARG A 730 -38.38 -27.91 20.97
C ARG A 730 -38.10 -27.99 19.47
N ASP A 731 -37.21 -28.87 19.06
CA ASP A 731 -36.99 -29.18 17.65
C ASP A 731 -37.92 -30.31 17.19
N THR A 732 -38.15 -30.41 15.88
CA THR A 732 -38.99 -31.43 15.26
C THR A 732 -38.30 -32.06 14.06
N THR A 733 -38.84 -33.17 13.55
CA THR A 733 -38.32 -33.81 12.33
C THR A 733 -38.49 -32.90 11.12
N TRP A 734 -37.63 -33.08 10.11
CA TRP A 734 -37.68 -32.33 8.85
C TRP A 734 -39.10 -32.25 8.27
N GLU A 735 -39.81 -33.38 8.29
CA GLU A 735 -41.13 -33.54 7.68
C GLU A 735 -42.20 -32.64 8.30
N ASN A 736 -42.03 -32.29 9.57
CA ASN A 736 -42.97 -31.49 10.35
C ASN A 736 -42.62 -30.00 10.35
N LYS A 737 -41.46 -29.60 9.80
CA LYS A 737 -41.02 -28.21 9.75
C LYS A 737 -41.76 -27.43 8.67
N THR A 738 -42.04 -26.17 8.94
CA THR A 738 -42.57 -25.19 7.99
C THR A 738 -41.58 -24.95 6.86
N ASN A 739 -42.05 -25.10 5.62
CA ASN A 739 -41.23 -24.96 4.41
C ASN A 739 -41.06 -23.49 3.98
N SER A 740 -40.42 -22.68 4.83
CA SER A 740 -40.11 -21.29 4.53
C SER A 740 -38.76 -20.88 5.12
N LEU A 741 -38.11 -19.91 4.48
CA LEU A 741 -36.94 -19.19 4.99
C LEU A 741 -37.33 -18.33 6.18
N TYR A 742 -36.71 -18.58 7.32
CA TYR A 742 -37.04 -17.92 8.56
C TYR A 742 -35.86 -17.11 9.10
N TRP A 743 -36.19 -15.89 9.56
CA TRP A 743 -35.31 -15.08 10.39
C TRP A 743 -36.06 -14.07 11.24
N ARG A 744 -35.61 -13.94 12.49
CA ARG A 744 -35.94 -12.82 13.38
C ARG A 744 -34.66 -12.27 13.97
N GLY A 745 -34.55 -10.95 14.04
CA GLY A 745 -33.42 -10.28 14.66
C GLY A 745 -33.65 -8.79 14.80
N SER A 746 -32.67 -8.10 15.35
CA SER A 746 -32.62 -6.66 15.46
C SER A 746 -31.87 -6.02 14.28
N THR A 747 -32.02 -4.70 14.13
CA THR A 747 -31.27 -3.86 13.17
C THR A 747 -29.79 -3.66 13.51
N THR A 748 -29.19 -4.58 14.27
CA THR A 748 -27.76 -4.51 14.61
C THR A 748 -26.87 -4.70 13.39
N GLY A 749 -25.64 -4.22 13.47
CA GLY A 749 -24.65 -4.35 12.39
C GLY A 749 -24.18 -3.01 11.81
N GLY A 750 -24.72 -1.92 12.32
CA GLY A 750 -24.23 -0.56 12.17
C GLY A 750 -25.12 0.42 12.95
N PHE A 751 -24.56 1.53 13.37
CA PHE A 751 -25.25 2.66 13.97
C PHE A 751 -25.83 3.58 12.89
N SER A 752 -27.15 3.69 12.80
CA SER A 752 -27.79 4.55 11.80
C SER A 752 -27.88 6.02 12.24
N ARG A 753 -27.44 6.91 11.35
CA ARG A 753 -27.63 8.36 11.46
C ARG A 753 -27.99 8.94 10.09
N ASN A 754 -28.91 9.89 10.06
CA ASN A 754 -29.31 10.63 8.86
C ASN A 754 -29.63 9.72 7.66
N GLY A 755 -30.43 8.68 7.89
CA GLY A 755 -30.86 7.71 6.88
C GLY A 755 -29.84 6.62 6.54
N GLY A 756 -28.77 6.48 7.33
CA GLY A 756 -27.69 5.51 7.11
C GLY A 756 -28.13 4.05 7.05
N TRP A 757 -29.22 3.69 7.73
CA TRP A 757 -29.79 2.33 7.76
C TRP A 757 -30.10 1.76 6.37
N ARG A 758 -30.33 2.62 5.37
CA ARG A 758 -30.58 2.21 3.97
C ARG A 758 -29.36 1.56 3.31
N ARG A 759 -28.19 1.70 3.92
CA ARG A 759 -26.87 1.19 3.51
C ARG A 759 -26.36 0.03 4.38
N GLN A 760 -27.19 -0.48 5.29
CA GLN A 760 -26.80 -1.52 6.23
C GLN A 760 -27.26 -2.91 5.75
N HIS A 761 -26.43 -3.94 5.97
CA HIS A 761 -26.57 -5.24 5.31
C HIS A 761 -27.85 -5.98 5.71
N ARG A 762 -28.27 -5.93 6.97
CA ARG A 762 -29.52 -6.58 7.41
C ARG A 762 -30.74 -5.92 6.79
N GLN A 763 -30.74 -4.60 6.71
CA GLN A 763 -31.80 -3.81 6.10
C GLN A 763 -31.87 -4.08 4.60
N HIS A 764 -30.72 -4.20 3.91
CA HIS A 764 -30.69 -4.62 2.51
C HIS A 764 -31.34 -5.98 2.29
N ILE A 765 -30.96 -7.00 3.08
CA ILE A 765 -31.49 -8.35 2.93
C ILE A 765 -32.98 -8.40 3.28
N VAL A 766 -33.39 -7.86 4.42
CA VAL A 766 -34.81 -7.85 4.84
C VAL A 766 -35.66 -7.07 3.84
N ARG A 767 -35.21 -5.91 3.36
CA ARG A 767 -35.91 -5.12 2.34
C ARG A 767 -36.05 -5.93 1.05
N ARG A 768 -34.93 -6.47 0.54
CA ARG A 768 -34.91 -7.22 -0.72
C ARG A 768 -35.82 -8.45 -0.64
N LEU A 769 -35.73 -9.21 0.45
CA LEU A 769 -36.53 -10.42 0.64
C LEU A 769 -38.06 -10.16 0.73
N ASN A 770 -38.47 -8.95 1.08
CA ASN A 770 -39.88 -8.57 1.21
C ASN A 770 -40.36 -7.55 0.15
N ALA A 771 -39.54 -7.24 -0.86
CA ALA A 771 -39.87 -6.24 -1.86
C ALA A 771 -41.05 -6.69 -2.76
N PRO A 772 -41.96 -5.78 -3.15
CA PRO A 772 -43.08 -6.08 -4.06
C PRO A 772 -42.67 -5.89 -5.54
N ASP A 773 -41.50 -6.39 -5.92
CA ASP A 773 -40.92 -6.29 -7.28
C ASP A 773 -40.85 -7.65 -7.99
N THR A 774 -40.07 -7.75 -9.07
CA THR A 774 -39.78 -9.02 -9.75
C THR A 774 -38.45 -9.61 -9.26
N ALA A 775 -38.34 -10.94 -9.33
CA ALA A 775 -37.12 -11.67 -9.02
C ALA A 775 -36.75 -12.61 -10.16
N GLN A 776 -35.46 -12.88 -10.28
CA GLN A 776 -34.94 -13.85 -11.25
C GLN A 776 -34.82 -15.22 -10.58
N ILE A 777 -35.28 -16.26 -11.27
CA ILE A 777 -35.14 -17.66 -10.87
C ILE A 777 -34.67 -18.51 -12.04
N LEU A 778 -34.10 -19.69 -11.75
CA LEU A 778 -33.72 -20.68 -12.74
C LEU A 778 -34.86 -21.68 -12.95
N GLU A 779 -35.38 -21.74 -14.18
CA GLU A 779 -36.40 -22.70 -14.57
C GLU A 779 -35.85 -23.74 -15.56
N PRO A 780 -36.27 -25.02 -15.42
CA PRO A 780 -35.86 -26.07 -16.35
C PRO A 780 -36.53 -25.87 -17.73
N VAL A 781 -35.73 -25.87 -18.80
CA VAL A 781 -36.22 -25.81 -20.18
C VAL A 781 -36.79 -27.16 -20.58
N ARG A 782 -38.09 -27.22 -20.91
CA ARG A 782 -38.71 -28.44 -21.48
C ARG A 782 -38.69 -28.37 -23.02
N GLY A 783 -37.81 -29.15 -23.65
CA GLY A 783 -37.83 -29.36 -25.11
C GLY A 783 -38.93 -30.34 -25.56
N PRO A 784 -39.31 -30.35 -26.86
CA PRO A 784 -40.28 -31.31 -27.38
C PRO A 784 -39.73 -32.74 -27.26
N SER A 785 -40.37 -33.52 -26.40
CA SER A 785 -39.90 -34.83 -25.97
C SER A 785 -40.04 -35.87 -27.09
N LYS A 786 -38.93 -36.44 -27.57
CA LYS A 786 -38.93 -37.87 -27.88
C LYS A 786 -38.73 -38.60 -26.55
N ALA A 787 -39.56 -39.61 -26.31
CA ALA A 787 -39.59 -40.34 -25.05
C ALA A 787 -38.19 -40.80 -24.64
N GLY A 788 -37.68 -40.28 -23.51
CA GLY A 788 -36.44 -40.73 -22.89
C GLY A 788 -35.40 -39.65 -22.55
N ASP A 789 -35.52 -38.41 -23.06
CA ASP A 789 -34.50 -37.38 -22.79
C ASP A 789 -34.77 -36.59 -21.51
N THR A 790 -33.74 -36.57 -20.64
CA THR A 790 -33.68 -35.85 -19.37
C THR A 790 -33.74 -34.32 -19.57
N ILE A 791 -34.25 -33.61 -18.56
CA ILE A 791 -34.22 -32.14 -18.47
C ILE A 791 -32.75 -31.70 -18.47
N ASN A 792 -32.27 -31.12 -19.57
CA ASN A 792 -30.84 -30.86 -19.77
C ASN A 792 -30.50 -29.37 -19.91
N ASN A 793 -31.35 -28.42 -19.49
CA ASN A 793 -30.96 -27.02 -19.45
C ASN A 793 -31.81 -26.17 -18.48
N TYR A 794 -31.22 -25.09 -17.96
CA TYR A 794 -31.91 -24.07 -17.17
C TYR A 794 -31.86 -22.71 -17.89
N THR A 795 -32.93 -21.93 -17.76
CA THR A 795 -33.00 -20.54 -18.22
C THR A 795 -33.45 -19.63 -17.11
N ILE A 796 -33.02 -18.37 -17.15
CA ILE A 796 -33.47 -17.35 -16.23
C ILE A 796 -34.89 -16.93 -16.61
N ALA A 797 -35.80 -17.03 -15.64
CA ALA A 797 -37.16 -16.51 -15.74
C ALA A 797 -37.35 -15.38 -14.73
N GLU A 798 -38.08 -14.33 -15.13
CA GLU A 798 -38.53 -13.28 -14.23
C GLU A 798 -39.90 -13.65 -13.66
N VAL A 799 -40.02 -13.60 -12.33
CA VAL A 799 -41.26 -13.92 -11.61
C VAL A 799 -41.65 -12.80 -10.66
N ASP A 800 -42.94 -12.58 -10.46
CA ASP A 800 -43.42 -11.67 -9.42
C ASP A 800 -43.04 -12.26 -8.06
N ARG A 801 -42.33 -11.47 -7.23
CA ARG A 801 -41.84 -11.91 -5.92
C ARG A 801 -42.98 -12.33 -4.98
N ARG A 802 -44.20 -11.81 -5.21
CA ARG A 802 -45.40 -12.17 -4.45
C ARG A 802 -45.76 -13.65 -4.61
N ALA A 803 -45.46 -14.27 -5.75
CA ALA A 803 -45.68 -15.71 -5.98
C ALA A 803 -44.86 -16.58 -5.01
N LEU A 804 -43.74 -16.06 -4.47
CA LEU A 804 -42.86 -16.74 -3.54
C LEU A 804 -43.01 -16.26 -2.09
N LYS A 805 -43.98 -15.38 -1.80
CA LYS A 805 -44.16 -14.77 -0.48
C LYS A 805 -44.30 -15.80 0.64
N ASN A 806 -44.97 -16.93 0.37
CA ASN A 806 -45.18 -18.00 1.35
C ASN A 806 -43.89 -18.73 1.75
N LEU A 807 -42.82 -18.60 0.95
CA LEU A 807 -41.51 -19.18 1.26
C LEU A 807 -40.63 -18.24 2.10
N ILE A 808 -41.04 -17.00 2.35
CA ILE A 808 -40.19 -16.00 3.00
C ILE A 808 -40.86 -15.47 4.27
N ASP A 809 -40.25 -15.76 5.40
CA ASP A 809 -40.61 -15.26 6.72
C ASP A 809 -39.38 -14.63 7.41
N VAL A 810 -38.88 -13.54 6.82
CA VAL A 810 -37.68 -12.82 7.28
C VAL A 810 -38.05 -11.40 7.67
N GLN A 811 -38.07 -11.11 8.98
CA GLN A 811 -38.61 -9.86 9.52
C GLN A 811 -37.77 -9.36 10.71
N PHE A 812 -37.71 -8.04 10.90
CA PHE A 812 -37.16 -7.47 12.13
C PHE A 812 -38.10 -7.72 13.31
N SER A 813 -37.52 -7.93 14.48
CA SER A 813 -38.23 -8.07 15.76
C SER A 813 -37.94 -6.94 16.74
N HIS A 814 -36.92 -6.13 16.44
CA HIS A 814 -36.52 -4.98 17.24
C HIS A 814 -35.75 -3.98 16.37
N ILE A 815 -36.00 -2.69 16.56
CA ILE A 815 -35.25 -1.59 15.93
C ILE A 815 -34.40 -0.93 17.03
N GLY A 816 -33.11 -0.75 16.77
CA GLY A 816 -32.16 -0.11 17.66
C GLY A 816 -30.84 0.23 16.95
N GLN A 817 -29.87 0.78 17.70
CA GLN A 817 -28.59 1.29 17.16
C GLN A 817 -28.81 2.37 16.09
N CYS A 818 -29.63 3.37 16.42
CA CYS A 818 -29.95 4.46 15.52
C CYS A 818 -30.22 5.75 16.30
N ASP A 819 -30.01 6.90 15.66
CA ASP A 819 -30.59 8.15 16.16
C ASP A 819 -32.14 8.06 16.12
N PRO A 820 -32.87 8.76 17.01
CA PRO A 820 -34.31 8.61 17.16
C PRO A 820 -35.10 8.69 15.83
N GLY A 821 -34.81 9.69 14.98
CA GLY A 821 -35.52 9.85 13.70
C GLY A 821 -35.26 8.71 12.70
N ASP A 822 -34.08 8.08 12.74
CA ASP A 822 -33.79 6.90 11.91
C ASP A 822 -34.45 5.64 12.48
N CYS A 823 -34.58 5.53 13.80
CA CYS A 823 -35.34 4.45 14.43
C CYS A 823 -36.82 4.55 14.05
N ASP A 824 -37.42 5.74 14.15
CA ASP A 824 -38.82 5.98 13.78
C ASP A 824 -39.06 5.67 12.30
N ALA A 825 -38.17 6.14 11.41
CA ALA A 825 -38.26 5.85 9.97
C ALA A 825 -38.16 4.35 9.65
N GLN A 826 -37.29 3.60 10.36
CA GLN A 826 -37.21 2.15 10.19
C GLN A 826 -38.45 1.43 10.73
N GLN A 827 -38.99 1.90 11.85
CA GLN A 827 -40.20 1.36 12.46
C GLN A 827 -41.44 1.53 11.55
N GLU A 828 -41.48 2.62 10.77
CA GLU A 828 -42.51 2.86 9.75
C GLU A 828 -42.27 2.06 8.47
N PHE A 829 -41.02 1.99 8.00
CA PHE A 829 -40.69 1.33 6.73
C PHE A 829 -40.77 -0.20 6.79
N PHE A 830 -40.31 -0.81 7.88
CA PHE A 830 -40.25 -2.26 8.02
C PHE A 830 -41.47 -2.81 8.78
N LYS A 831 -41.95 -3.98 8.35
CA LYS A 831 -42.88 -4.78 9.17
C LYS A 831 -42.13 -5.38 10.36
N VAL A 832 -42.18 -4.71 11.50
CA VAL A 832 -41.58 -5.19 12.76
C VAL A 832 -42.54 -6.14 13.47
N THR A 833 -42.05 -7.32 13.84
CA THR A 833 -42.81 -8.34 14.58
C THR A 833 -42.45 -8.36 16.05
N LYS A 834 -43.26 -9.06 16.85
CA LYS A 834 -42.94 -9.31 18.24
C LYS A 834 -41.66 -10.14 18.34
N ARG A 835 -40.87 -9.88 19.37
CA ARG A 835 -39.76 -10.76 19.76
C ARG A 835 -40.34 -12.14 20.08
N VAL A 836 -39.73 -13.15 19.50
CA VAL A 836 -40.08 -14.57 19.67
C VAL A 836 -38.93 -15.31 20.35
N ASP A 837 -39.22 -16.51 20.82
CA ASP A 837 -38.19 -17.36 21.40
C ASP A 837 -37.20 -17.78 20.31
N GLY A 838 -35.91 -17.80 20.62
CA GLY A 838 -34.89 -18.28 19.69
C GLY A 838 -35.12 -19.74 19.30
N GLN A 839 -35.74 -20.53 20.17
CA GLN A 839 -36.07 -21.93 19.91
C GLN A 839 -37.17 -22.09 18.84
N ASP A 840 -37.98 -21.06 18.57
CA ASP A 840 -39.03 -21.13 17.55
C ASP A 840 -38.45 -21.24 16.12
N ALA A 841 -37.17 -20.88 15.93
CA ALA A 841 -36.48 -21.03 14.67
C ALA A 841 -36.45 -22.49 14.18
N TRP A 842 -36.37 -23.46 15.09
CA TRP A 842 -36.23 -24.87 14.71
C TRP A 842 -37.48 -25.45 14.04
N TYR A 843 -38.62 -24.77 14.11
CA TYR A 843 -39.83 -25.19 13.39
C TYR A 843 -39.79 -24.91 11.88
N TYR A 844 -38.72 -24.30 11.36
CA TYR A 844 -38.59 -23.92 9.96
C TYR A 844 -37.50 -24.71 9.25
N LYS A 845 -37.74 -25.11 8.00
CA LYS A 845 -36.79 -25.88 7.18
C LYS A 845 -35.56 -25.07 6.76
N HIS A 846 -35.71 -23.77 6.56
CA HIS A 846 -34.67 -22.90 6.00
C HIS A 846 -34.37 -21.77 6.99
N LEU A 847 -33.14 -21.68 7.49
CA LEU A 847 -32.73 -20.68 8.49
C LEU A 847 -31.65 -19.76 7.94
N LEU A 848 -31.85 -18.46 8.09
CA LEU A 848 -30.89 -17.45 7.62
C LEU A 848 -29.99 -16.96 8.76
N ASP A 849 -28.70 -17.26 8.71
CA ASP A 849 -27.68 -16.67 9.57
C ASP A 849 -27.04 -15.46 8.87
N MET A 850 -26.93 -14.34 9.59
CA MET A 850 -26.34 -13.09 9.09
C MET A 850 -25.57 -12.39 10.18
N ASP A 851 -24.43 -11.81 9.81
CA ASP A 851 -23.64 -10.96 10.70
C ASP A 851 -24.50 -9.86 11.38
N GLY A 852 -24.08 -9.48 12.59
CA GLY A 852 -24.56 -8.31 13.31
C GLY A 852 -23.47 -7.25 13.32
N ASN A 853 -23.13 -6.73 14.51
CA ASN A 853 -21.95 -5.87 14.68
C ASN A 853 -20.66 -6.58 14.22
N ALA A 854 -20.62 -7.90 14.44
CA ALA A 854 -19.62 -8.83 13.95
C ALA A 854 -20.30 -10.18 13.61
N PHE A 855 -19.64 -11.31 13.85
CA PHE A 855 -20.23 -12.64 13.64
C PHE A 855 -21.57 -12.85 14.39
N SER A 856 -22.41 -13.74 13.86
CA SER A 856 -23.67 -14.14 14.50
C SER A 856 -23.47 -15.31 15.46
N GLY A 857 -23.61 -15.05 16.76
CA GLY A 857 -23.54 -16.09 17.81
C GLY A 857 -24.63 -17.16 17.77
N ARG A 858 -25.54 -17.16 16.78
CA ARG A 858 -26.61 -18.17 16.61
C ARG A 858 -26.22 -19.32 15.69
N PHE A 859 -25.15 -19.15 14.92
CA PHE A 859 -24.82 -20.04 13.81
C PHE A 859 -24.73 -21.51 14.24
N TYR A 860 -24.16 -21.80 15.41
CA TYR A 860 -23.98 -23.17 15.87
C TYR A 860 -25.30 -23.86 16.23
N SER A 861 -26.21 -23.14 16.89
CA SER A 861 -27.56 -23.64 17.17
C SER A 861 -28.33 -23.91 15.87
N PHE A 862 -28.09 -23.11 14.82
CA PHE A 862 -28.71 -23.32 13.50
C PHE A 862 -28.20 -24.61 12.85
N LEU A 863 -26.89 -24.89 12.91
CA LEU A 863 -26.32 -26.14 12.39
C LEU A 863 -26.88 -27.38 13.11
N LYS A 864 -27.19 -27.27 14.41
CA LYS A 864 -27.80 -28.35 15.21
C LYS A 864 -29.29 -28.58 14.93
N SER A 865 -29.99 -27.59 14.41
CA SER A 865 -31.46 -27.55 14.37
C SER A 865 -32.17 -28.42 13.33
N LYS A 866 -31.49 -29.44 12.76
CA LYS A 866 -32.04 -30.32 11.70
C LYS A 866 -32.65 -29.53 10.51
N SER A 867 -32.21 -28.28 10.32
CA SER A 867 -32.70 -27.33 9.31
C SER A 867 -31.57 -26.91 8.38
N LEU A 868 -31.92 -26.52 7.15
CA LEU A 868 -30.98 -26.02 6.17
C LEU A 868 -30.56 -24.60 6.55
N THR A 869 -29.28 -24.42 6.91
CA THR A 869 -28.73 -23.11 7.28
C THR A 869 -28.16 -22.40 6.04
N TYR A 870 -28.60 -21.17 5.83
CA TYR A 870 -28.06 -20.21 4.88
C TYR A 870 -27.20 -19.21 5.63
N LYS A 871 -26.03 -18.83 5.12
CA LYS A 871 -25.13 -17.89 5.82
C LYS A 871 -24.69 -16.75 4.91
N MET A 872 -25.00 -15.51 5.30
CA MET A 872 -24.40 -14.30 4.73
C MET A 872 -23.48 -13.67 5.78
N ALA A 873 -22.18 -13.87 5.63
CA ALA A 873 -21.19 -13.37 6.57
C ALA A 873 -19.91 -12.89 5.88
N LEU A 874 -19.39 -11.75 6.31
CA LEU A 874 -18.06 -11.24 5.97
C LEU A 874 -17.06 -11.49 7.09
N PHE A 875 -17.53 -11.53 8.34
CA PHE A 875 -16.66 -11.81 9.48
C PHE A 875 -16.18 -13.25 9.43
N ARG A 876 -14.85 -13.41 9.46
CA ARG A 876 -14.19 -14.70 9.50
C ARG A 876 -14.08 -15.17 10.95
N GLU A 877 -14.36 -16.45 11.16
CA GLU A 877 -14.32 -17.14 12.46
C GLU A 877 -13.31 -18.31 12.39
N TRP A 878 -12.83 -18.78 13.54
CA TRP A 878 -11.78 -19.81 13.67
C TRP A 878 -12.08 -21.14 12.94
N HIS A 879 -13.35 -21.48 12.78
CA HIS A 879 -13.81 -22.77 12.24
C HIS A 879 -13.90 -22.81 10.70
N ALA A 880 -13.44 -21.78 9.99
CA ALA A 880 -13.61 -21.67 8.53
C ALA A 880 -12.99 -22.85 7.75
N GLU A 881 -11.92 -23.45 8.29
CA GLU A 881 -11.29 -24.63 7.70
C GLU A 881 -12.08 -25.92 7.95
N TRP A 882 -12.96 -25.93 8.96
CA TRP A 882 -13.65 -27.12 9.45
C TRP A 882 -15.10 -27.20 8.99
N LEU A 883 -15.75 -26.06 8.75
CA LEU A 883 -17.09 -25.97 8.18
C LEU A 883 -16.99 -25.58 6.71
N LYS A 884 -17.34 -26.52 5.83
CA LYS A 884 -17.34 -26.30 4.37
C LYS A 884 -18.68 -25.78 3.84
N PRO A 885 -18.68 -24.66 3.07
CA PRO A 885 -19.88 -24.21 2.35
C PRO A 885 -20.33 -25.28 1.35
N TRP A 886 -21.63 -25.33 1.05
CA TRP A 886 -22.32 -26.33 0.23
C TRP A 886 -22.33 -27.76 0.78
N VAL A 887 -21.57 -28.06 1.84
CA VAL A 887 -21.62 -29.33 2.58
C VAL A 887 -22.40 -29.18 3.88
N HIS A 888 -22.08 -28.14 4.66
CA HIS A 888 -22.65 -27.94 6.00
C HIS A 888 -23.63 -26.76 6.07
N TYR A 889 -23.55 -25.81 5.13
CA TYR A 889 -24.43 -24.66 5.03
C TYR A 889 -24.42 -24.10 3.62
N VAL A 890 -25.40 -23.29 3.26
CA VAL A 890 -25.50 -22.64 1.94
C VAL A 890 -25.00 -21.19 2.06
N PRO A 891 -23.92 -20.79 1.38
CA PRO A 891 -23.45 -19.40 1.40
C PRO A 891 -24.40 -18.50 0.58
N LEU A 892 -24.67 -17.30 1.10
CA LEU A 892 -25.44 -16.27 0.42
C LEU A 892 -24.61 -15.00 0.23
N SER A 893 -24.79 -14.33 -0.91
CA SER A 893 -24.23 -13.02 -1.20
C SER A 893 -25.05 -11.90 -0.56
N LEU A 894 -24.46 -10.73 -0.37
CA LEU A 894 -25.20 -9.53 0.05
C LEU A 894 -26.11 -8.99 -1.06
N ARG A 895 -25.69 -9.15 -2.32
CA ARG A 895 -26.44 -8.67 -3.49
C ARG A 895 -27.79 -9.38 -3.59
N GLY A 896 -27.80 -10.70 -3.44
CA GLY A 896 -29.00 -11.51 -3.27
C GLY A 896 -29.85 -11.75 -4.51
N ASP A 897 -29.22 -11.77 -5.68
CA ASP A 897 -29.88 -12.19 -6.92
C ASP A 897 -30.23 -13.70 -6.87
N GLU A 898 -29.42 -14.49 -6.18
CA GLU A 898 -29.58 -15.94 -5.99
C GLU A 898 -30.52 -16.35 -4.84
N HIS A 899 -30.90 -15.43 -3.95
CA HIS A 899 -31.60 -15.77 -2.70
C HIS A 899 -32.89 -16.54 -2.92
N LEU A 900 -33.76 -16.03 -3.78
CA LEU A 900 -35.08 -16.64 -4.00
C LEU A 900 -35.00 -17.90 -4.82
N ASP A 901 -34.10 -17.95 -5.80
CA ASP A 901 -33.87 -19.15 -6.58
C ASP A 901 -33.43 -20.32 -5.68
N LEU A 902 -32.45 -20.08 -4.79
CA LEU A 902 -31.99 -21.08 -3.83
C LEU A 902 -33.11 -21.54 -2.88
N VAL A 903 -33.85 -20.60 -2.27
CA VAL A 903 -34.94 -20.96 -1.35
C VAL A 903 -36.02 -21.74 -2.08
N ARG A 904 -36.45 -21.28 -3.27
CA ARG A 904 -37.44 -21.98 -4.10
C ARG A 904 -36.96 -23.38 -4.48
N TRP A 905 -35.75 -23.51 -5.01
CA TRP A 905 -35.22 -24.79 -5.47
C TRP A 905 -35.07 -25.79 -4.30
N PHE A 906 -34.48 -25.36 -3.17
CA PHE A 906 -34.36 -26.20 -1.98
C PHE A 906 -35.72 -26.53 -1.32
N SER A 907 -36.74 -25.67 -1.48
CA SER A 907 -38.09 -25.93 -0.98
C SER A 907 -38.88 -26.93 -1.83
N GLY A 908 -38.43 -27.22 -3.07
CA GLY A 908 -39.14 -28.05 -4.03
C GLY A 908 -40.36 -27.40 -4.70
N THR A 909 -40.56 -26.09 -4.49
CA THR A 909 -41.71 -25.33 -4.98
C THR A 909 -41.67 -25.15 -6.50
N LYS A 910 -42.77 -25.48 -7.17
CA LYS A 910 -43.00 -25.17 -8.59
C LYS A 910 -43.72 -23.82 -8.69
N VAL A 911 -43.29 -23.00 -9.64
CA VAL A 911 -43.84 -21.65 -9.87
C VAL A 911 -44.68 -21.60 -11.16
N SER A 912 -44.62 -22.67 -11.95
CA SER A 912 -45.40 -22.86 -13.16
C SER A 912 -46.18 -24.17 -13.08
N ASP A 913 -47.51 -24.08 -13.01
CA ASP A 913 -48.40 -25.18 -13.34
C ASP A 913 -49.13 -24.86 -14.66
N LYS A 914 -49.44 -25.92 -15.41
CA LYS A 914 -50.27 -25.80 -16.62
C LYS A 914 -51.72 -25.85 -16.17
N ASP A 915 -52.49 -24.83 -16.51
CA ASP A 915 -53.95 -24.95 -16.47
C ASP A 915 -54.42 -25.99 -17.49
N GLY A 916 -55.65 -26.47 -17.32
CA GLY A 916 -56.34 -27.39 -18.26
C GLY A 916 -56.39 -26.91 -19.72
N ASP A 917 -56.00 -25.67 -19.97
CA ASP A 917 -56.04 -24.96 -21.25
C ASP A 917 -54.65 -24.80 -21.89
N GLY A 918 -53.58 -25.23 -21.20
CA GLY A 918 -52.19 -25.15 -21.70
C GLY A 918 -51.51 -23.77 -21.56
N LYS A 919 -52.12 -22.80 -20.87
CA LYS A 919 -51.45 -21.58 -20.40
C LYS A 919 -50.67 -21.85 -19.10
N LEU A 920 -49.52 -21.20 -18.96
CA LEU A 920 -48.77 -21.13 -17.71
C LEU A 920 -49.55 -20.24 -16.75
N ASP A 921 -50.06 -20.80 -15.67
CA ASP A 921 -50.63 -20.02 -14.57
C ASP A 921 -49.61 -19.98 -13.43
N TYR A 922 -49.31 -18.76 -12.98
CA TYR A 922 -48.46 -18.52 -11.83
C TYR A 922 -49.37 -18.50 -10.60
N SER A 923 -49.87 -19.67 -10.21
CA SER A 923 -50.65 -19.80 -9.00
C SER A 923 -49.78 -19.51 -7.77
N ASP A 924 -50.40 -18.99 -6.69
CA ASP A 924 -49.75 -18.84 -5.39
C ASP A 924 -49.05 -20.15 -5.05
N ALA A 925 -47.71 -20.14 -4.94
CA ALA A 925 -46.93 -21.32 -4.58
C ALA A 925 -47.60 -22.01 -3.39
N ASP A 926 -48.11 -23.23 -3.61
CA ASP A 926 -48.96 -23.99 -2.69
C ASP A 926 -48.51 -23.78 -1.25
N GLY A 927 -49.27 -22.91 -0.58
CA GLY A 927 -48.76 -22.11 0.51
C GLY A 927 -48.48 -22.93 1.76
N GLY A 928 -47.25 -22.85 2.27
CA GLY A 928 -46.94 -22.65 3.69
C GLY A 928 -47.58 -23.59 4.74
N LYS A 929 -48.23 -24.69 4.36
CA LYS A 929 -48.91 -25.64 5.25
C LYS A 929 -48.48 -27.04 4.82
N VAL A 930 -47.53 -27.62 5.57
CA VAL A 930 -47.07 -29.02 5.42
C VAL A 930 -46.61 -29.35 3.97
N GLY A 931 -45.91 -28.42 3.32
CA GLY A 931 -45.25 -28.63 2.01
C GLY A 931 -43.76 -28.97 2.15
N GLY A 932 -43.09 -29.28 1.03
CA GLY A 932 -41.64 -29.54 0.99
C GLY A 932 -41.19 -30.87 1.57
N ASN A 933 -42.03 -31.91 1.46
CA ASN A 933 -41.70 -33.31 1.77
C ASN A 933 -41.62 -34.18 0.50
N GLY A 934 -41.58 -33.54 -0.67
CA GLY A 934 -41.57 -34.18 -1.98
C GLY A 934 -40.18 -34.66 -2.41
N ASP A 935 -40.14 -35.26 -3.60
CA ASP A 935 -38.95 -35.98 -4.09
C ASP A 935 -38.06 -35.15 -5.03
N SER A 936 -38.24 -33.83 -5.05
CA SER A 936 -37.44 -32.95 -5.90
C SER A 936 -35.95 -33.06 -5.54
N GLU A 937 -35.08 -32.85 -6.53
CA GLU A 937 -33.63 -32.90 -6.31
C GLU A 937 -33.19 -31.88 -5.25
N GLY A 938 -33.68 -30.64 -5.35
CA GLY A 938 -33.37 -29.57 -4.42
C GLY A 938 -33.76 -29.92 -2.99
N GLU A 939 -34.95 -30.45 -2.76
CA GLU A 939 -35.38 -30.82 -1.40
C GLU A 939 -34.56 -31.98 -0.81
N LYS A 940 -34.26 -33.02 -1.61
CA LYS A 940 -33.38 -34.12 -1.18
C LYS A 940 -32.01 -33.61 -0.76
N ARG A 941 -31.48 -32.63 -1.50
CA ARG A 941 -30.21 -31.96 -1.21
C ARG A 941 -30.30 -31.06 0.03
N ALA A 942 -31.39 -30.33 0.22
CA ALA A 942 -31.65 -29.54 1.43
C ALA A 942 -31.65 -30.41 2.68
N ARG A 943 -32.41 -31.50 2.67
CA ARG A 943 -32.51 -32.47 3.77
C ARG A 943 -31.15 -33.11 4.06
N ARG A 944 -30.36 -33.39 3.02
CA ARG A 944 -28.99 -33.92 3.16
C ARG A 944 -28.08 -32.94 3.88
N ILE A 945 -28.03 -31.66 3.47
CA ILE A 945 -27.20 -30.65 4.14
C ILE A 945 -27.67 -30.46 5.59
N ALA A 946 -28.98 -30.34 5.83
CA ALA A 946 -29.53 -30.16 7.18
C ALA A 946 -29.14 -31.31 8.14
N LYS A 947 -29.19 -32.56 7.65
CA LYS A 947 -28.72 -33.72 8.41
C LYS A 947 -27.20 -33.69 8.60
N ARG A 948 -26.45 -33.40 7.53
CA ARG A 948 -24.99 -33.34 7.53
C ARG A 948 -24.47 -32.28 8.48
N SER A 949 -25.12 -31.11 8.55
CA SER A 949 -24.72 -30.00 9.41
C SER A 949 -24.84 -30.38 10.88
N THR A 950 -25.94 -31.04 11.26
CA THR A 950 -26.16 -31.51 12.64
C THR A 950 -25.15 -32.58 13.02
N GLU A 951 -24.98 -33.61 12.18
CA GLU A 951 -24.01 -34.69 12.43
C GLU A 951 -22.57 -34.20 12.50
N TRP A 952 -22.21 -33.20 11.69
CA TRP A 952 -20.86 -32.66 11.66
C TRP A 952 -20.60 -31.70 12.83
N HIS A 953 -21.57 -30.84 13.16
CA HIS A 953 -21.52 -29.99 14.34
C HIS A 953 -21.14 -30.80 15.58
N ASP A 954 -21.85 -31.92 15.82
CA ASP A 954 -21.63 -32.75 17.02
C ASP A 954 -20.29 -33.51 17.01
N LYS A 955 -19.55 -33.47 15.90
CA LYS A 955 -18.23 -34.09 15.75
C LYS A 955 -17.07 -33.12 15.86
N VAL A 956 -17.22 -31.88 15.39
CA VAL A 956 -16.09 -30.93 15.27
C VAL A 956 -16.29 -29.59 15.97
N LEU A 957 -17.44 -29.35 16.58
CA LEU A 957 -17.75 -28.11 17.32
C LEU A 957 -18.08 -28.38 18.79
N ARG A 958 -17.55 -29.46 19.37
CA ARG A 958 -17.68 -29.76 20.80
C ARG A 958 -16.72 -28.86 21.59
N ASN A 959 -16.96 -28.67 22.89
CA ASN A 959 -16.04 -27.87 23.72
C ASN A 959 -14.58 -28.37 23.66
N VAL A 960 -14.36 -29.69 23.59
CA VAL A 960 -13.02 -30.27 23.42
C VAL A 960 -12.34 -29.91 22.09
N ASP A 961 -13.13 -29.64 21.05
CA ASP A 961 -12.62 -29.23 19.73
C ASP A 961 -12.12 -27.77 19.76
N PHE A 962 -12.84 -26.90 20.48
CA PHE A 962 -12.40 -25.53 20.76
C PHE A 962 -11.09 -25.54 21.55
N GLU A 963 -11.02 -26.37 22.59
CA GLU A 963 -9.84 -26.53 23.45
C GLU A 963 -8.65 -27.05 22.64
N ALA A 964 -8.85 -28.05 21.76
CA ALA A 964 -7.79 -28.56 20.89
C ALA A 964 -7.26 -27.50 19.91
N TRP A 965 -8.15 -26.69 19.32
CA TRP A 965 -7.75 -25.63 18.41
C TRP A 965 -7.04 -24.50 19.14
N PHE A 966 -7.54 -24.10 20.31
CA PHE A 966 -6.93 -23.06 21.11
C PHE A 966 -5.58 -23.48 21.69
N PHE A 967 -5.45 -24.75 22.10
CA PHE A 967 -4.17 -25.32 22.50
C PHE A 967 -3.15 -25.19 21.37
N ARG A 968 -3.54 -25.56 20.14
CA ARG A 968 -2.65 -25.42 18.99
C ARG A 968 -2.24 -23.96 18.77
N LEU A 969 -3.20 -23.03 18.79
CA LEU A 969 -2.93 -21.61 18.62
C LEU A 969 -1.91 -21.10 19.64
N LEU A 970 -2.08 -21.43 20.92
CA LEU A 970 -1.21 -20.93 21.98
C LEU A 970 0.19 -21.56 21.97
N LEU A 971 0.35 -22.79 21.47
CA LEU A 971 1.68 -23.35 21.20
C LEU A 971 2.40 -22.60 20.07
N GLU A 972 1.70 -22.32 18.97
CA GLU A 972 2.27 -21.58 17.83
C GLU A 972 2.60 -20.13 18.23
N TYR A 973 1.68 -19.45 18.94
CA TYR A 973 1.91 -18.10 19.46
C TYR A 973 3.05 -18.09 20.49
N GLY A 974 3.08 -19.05 21.41
CA GLY A 974 4.14 -19.22 22.39
C GLY A 974 5.51 -19.34 21.72
N ARG A 975 5.61 -20.06 20.61
CA ARG A 975 6.84 -20.10 19.82
C ARG A 975 7.17 -18.74 19.18
N VAL A 976 6.20 -18.04 18.60
CA VAL A 976 6.41 -16.73 17.96
C VAL A 976 7.01 -15.70 18.94
N VAL A 977 6.60 -15.75 20.20
CA VAL A 977 7.06 -14.87 21.29
C VAL A 977 8.24 -15.42 22.10
N ASP A 978 8.83 -16.55 21.72
CA ASP A 978 10.02 -17.12 22.37
C ASP A 978 11.31 -16.46 21.82
N ASP A 979 12.23 -16.08 22.71
CA ASP A 979 13.51 -15.45 22.32
C ASP A 979 14.40 -16.36 21.47
N LYS A 980 14.24 -17.68 21.60
CA LYS A 980 14.94 -18.72 20.85
C LYS A 980 14.04 -19.43 19.84
N ARG A 981 12.99 -18.77 19.33
CA ARG A 981 12.01 -19.36 18.39
C ARG A 981 12.58 -20.06 17.14
N GLU A 982 13.77 -19.66 16.70
CA GLU A 982 14.48 -20.29 15.57
C GLU A 982 15.21 -21.59 15.97
N GLU A 983 15.49 -21.80 17.26
CA GLU A 983 16.21 -22.96 17.83
C GLU A 983 15.28 -24.05 18.40
N ILE A 984 14.02 -23.71 18.65
CA ILE A 984 13.04 -24.61 19.30
C ILE A 984 12.03 -25.18 18.30
N GLY A 985 11.45 -26.33 18.64
CA GLY A 985 10.48 -27.05 17.84
C GLY A 985 10.47 -28.54 18.16
N PHE A 986 9.44 -29.25 17.72
CA PHE A 986 9.31 -30.69 17.85
C PHE A 986 10.02 -31.41 16.69
N PRO A 987 11.10 -32.18 16.93
CA PRO A 987 11.87 -32.84 15.87
C PRO A 987 11.15 -34.05 15.25
N GLY A 988 10.10 -34.56 15.89
CA GLY A 988 9.41 -35.79 15.51
C GLY A 988 9.45 -36.83 16.64
N PRO A 989 8.64 -37.89 16.52
CA PRO A 989 8.63 -39.02 17.46
C PRO A 989 9.91 -39.86 17.43
#